data_AF-A0A7R8WC71-F1
#
_entry.id   AF-A0A7R8WC71-F1
#
_cell.length_a   1.000
_cell.length_b   1.000
_cell.length_c   1.000
_cell.angle_alpha   90.00
_cell.angle_beta   90.00
_cell.angle_gamma   90.00
#
_symmetry.space_group_name_H-M   'P 1'
#
loop_
_entity.id
_entity.type
_entity.pdbx_description
1 polymer ?
#
loop_
_entity_poly.entity_id
_entity_poly.type
_entity_poly.pdbx_seq_one_letter_code
_entity_poly.pdbx_strand_id
1 'polypeptide(L)'
;MKIPRFTPIHARCIVLFNLVSLATEAADSHYDATWMSLDKRVVPNWYDEAKFGIFIHWGVYSVPSTMSEWFWWEWQGAIPPSKTAVEFMDNNFSPKMTYQDFGPMFTAEFYDPVEWAKLFSASGAKYVVLTSKHHEGFTLWPSANSFGWNAMDVGPKRDLVGDLAEAIRKNPDIRFGLYHSMFEWFNPLFLEDKRTDFRTQKFVNSKTFPELIDIVKRYRPSVIWSDGTRYGNSDYWKSKEFLAWLYNESPVKHEVAVNDRWGNETSCRHGGYFTCSDRFNPGTLLHHKWENCFTIDRKSWGFRRDMLMKDVVSIEDLLKQLVTTVSCGGNFLLNVGPAHDGTIRPIFQERLLQMGEWLKINGDAIYGTKPWIYQNDTLTPDIWYTQKNGVVYGIVLSWPVRDSVITFGSICGQGKCGGVEVRMLGTDGQPLRYEVDIYGHLKVQPLPLSYQTSKWAWTYVFTGLQQIVEGDNEVRLNRFSCVRSTMLFQWHVIVFVMTSSRLSYSDYYLETYRKGLKDHKYEPTWESLDRRPTPPWYDEAKFGIFLHWGVYSVPSATSAWMWWYWKGPKPQNATVEYMEKNFKPGMTYQNFGPMFTAEFYDPVEWAKLFNASGAKYVVLTSKHHEGFTLWPSANSFGWNAMDVGPKRDLVGDLAVAIRNTTNLRFGLYHSLFEWFNPLYLEDKKSHFKTQTFVDTKTYPELIDIVQRYKPSIIWSDGDWEAKDDYWKSKEFLAWLFNESPVKDEVATNDRWGAGTTCKHGGYHTCSDKYNPGVLQSHKWENCLTVDRRAWGFRRTLRVEEVLTIQELIEQLVSTVSCGGNMLLNVGPAHDGTIRPIFQERLLQMGEWLKINGEAIYGTKPWIYQNDTLTPGIWYTQKDGMVYGILLKWPAKDSPVTFGSILGQRKNMGLIVRMLGSDGDLSWEVDEVGRLKVSPLPLSYQRSNWAWTFVFTGLRVPAEEENEVAQLL
;
A
#
# COMPACT_ATOMS: atom_id res chain seq x y z
N MET A 1 32.99 48.19 -66.77
CA MET A 1 32.53 47.20 -67.79
C MET A 1 31.75 46.09 -67.06
N LYS A 2 30.71 45.53 -67.71
CA LYS A 2 29.56 44.80 -67.13
C LYS A 2 29.83 43.34 -66.67
N ILE A 3 29.25 42.99 -65.50
CA ILE A 3 28.53 41.78 -64.94
C ILE A 3 28.08 40.65 -65.93
N PRO A 4 27.55 39.41 -65.59
CA PRO A 4 27.39 38.62 -64.31
C PRO A 4 27.55 37.05 -64.30
N ARG A 5 27.61 36.49 -63.05
CA ARG A 5 26.96 35.31 -62.36
C ARG A 5 26.57 33.98 -63.06
N PHE A 6 26.79 32.83 -62.37
CA PHE A 6 25.81 32.05 -61.55
C PHE A 6 26.44 30.78 -60.86
N THR A 7 25.91 30.40 -59.69
CA THR A 7 26.17 29.23 -58.80
C THR A 7 24.80 28.57 -58.44
N PRO A 8 24.62 27.51 -57.59
CA PRO A 8 25.53 26.49 -56.97
C PRO A 8 24.98 25.02 -56.97
N ILE A 9 25.80 23.99 -56.66
CA ILE A 9 25.38 22.76 -55.93
C ILE A 9 26.53 22.30 -55.01
N HIS A 10 26.21 21.99 -53.75
CA HIS A 10 27.12 21.63 -52.66
C HIS A 10 27.69 20.20 -52.77
N ALA A 11 29.00 20.07 -52.55
CA ALA A 11 29.71 18.81 -52.41
C ALA A 11 29.88 18.43 -50.93
N ARG A 12 29.58 17.16 -50.60
CA ARG A 12 30.09 16.47 -49.41
C ARG A 12 31.44 15.84 -49.78
N CYS A 13 32.50 16.20 -49.08
CA CYS A 13 33.76 15.46 -49.09
C CYS A 13 34.07 14.97 -47.68
N ILE A 14 34.33 13.67 -47.62
CA ILE A 14 34.72 12.86 -46.46
C ILE A 14 36.19 13.18 -46.14
N VAL A 15 36.52 13.44 -44.87
CA VAL A 15 37.89 13.39 -44.36
C VAL A 15 37.91 12.41 -43.19
N LEU A 16 38.68 11.34 -43.37
CA LEU A 16 39.04 10.35 -42.37
C LEU A 16 39.85 10.99 -41.24
N PHE A 17 39.47 10.72 -39.99
CA PHE A 17 40.39 10.74 -38.86
C PHE A 17 40.15 9.51 -37.97
N ASN A 18 41.26 8.91 -37.55
CA ASN A 18 41.41 7.61 -36.90
C ASN A 18 40.47 7.36 -35.70
N LEU A 19 39.69 6.28 -35.78
CA LEU A 19 39.11 5.59 -34.64
C LEU A 19 39.98 4.35 -34.36
N VAL A 20 40.87 4.46 -33.37
CA VAL A 20 41.44 3.29 -32.72
C VAL A 20 40.32 2.65 -31.91
N SER A 21 39.74 1.60 -32.50
CA SER A 21 38.85 0.67 -31.82
C SER A 21 39.64 -0.03 -30.71
N LEU A 22 39.35 0.31 -29.45
CA LEU A 22 39.58 -0.61 -28.33
C LEU A 22 38.43 -1.62 -28.32
N ALA A 23 38.43 -2.51 -29.31
CA ALA A 23 37.78 -3.79 -29.16
C ALA A 23 38.64 -4.60 -28.18
N THR A 24 38.19 -4.76 -26.95
CA THR A 24 38.71 -5.80 -26.08
C THR A 24 38.38 -7.14 -26.74
N GLU A 25 39.39 -7.77 -27.32
CA GLU A 25 39.38 -9.20 -27.65
C GLU A 25 39.09 -9.97 -26.36
N ALA A 26 37.83 -10.38 -26.18
CA ALA A 26 37.54 -11.51 -25.32
C ALA A 26 38.06 -12.74 -26.07
N ALA A 27 39.28 -13.17 -25.76
CA ALA A 27 39.75 -14.49 -26.14
C ALA A 27 38.68 -15.51 -25.70
N ASP A 28 38.22 -16.34 -26.64
CA ASP A 28 37.21 -17.38 -26.44
C ASP A 28 37.83 -18.45 -25.50
N SER A 29 37.83 -18.18 -24.20
CA SER A 29 38.39 -19.06 -23.19
C SER A 29 37.44 -20.23 -23.01
N HIS A 30 37.85 -21.42 -23.45
CA HIS A 30 37.14 -22.64 -23.13
C HIS A 30 37.12 -22.85 -21.60
N TYR A 31 35.95 -23.17 -21.06
CA TYR A 31 35.78 -23.47 -19.63
C TYR A 31 35.66 -24.98 -19.40
N ASP A 32 36.63 -25.56 -18.68
CA ASP A 32 36.56 -26.95 -18.24
C ASP A 32 35.53 -27.10 -17.09
N ALA A 33 34.97 -28.30 -16.93
CA ALA A 33 34.04 -28.64 -15.84
C ALA A 33 34.74 -28.79 -14.47
N THR A 34 35.48 -27.75 -14.06
CA THR A 34 36.17 -27.63 -12.76
C THR A 34 35.98 -26.24 -12.18
N TRP A 35 35.84 -26.11 -10.87
CA TRP A 35 35.68 -24.80 -10.22
C TRP A 35 36.84 -23.85 -10.52
N MET A 36 38.07 -24.36 -10.57
CA MET A 36 39.26 -23.60 -10.95
C MET A 36 39.16 -22.97 -12.35
N SER A 37 38.44 -23.61 -13.28
CA SER A 37 38.17 -23.03 -14.60
C SER A 37 36.93 -22.13 -14.58
N LEU A 38 35.83 -22.58 -13.98
CA LEU A 38 34.53 -21.90 -14.01
C LEU A 38 34.55 -20.56 -13.27
N ASP A 39 35.23 -20.49 -12.12
CA ASP A 39 35.31 -19.27 -11.29
C ASP A 39 36.17 -18.16 -11.92
N LYS A 40 36.89 -18.46 -13.01
CA LYS A 40 37.58 -17.44 -13.81
C LYS A 40 36.63 -16.61 -14.67
N ARG A 41 35.38 -17.05 -14.85
CA ARG A 41 34.40 -16.33 -15.68
C ARG A 41 34.04 -15.01 -15.02
N VAL A 42 34.33 -13.91 -15.71
CA VAL A 42 33.94 -12.58 -15.26
C VAL A 42 32.42 -12.42 -15.38
N VAL A 43 31.81 -11.85 -14.36
CA VAL A 43 30.38 -11.49 -14.39
C VAL A 43 30.13 -10.49 -15.53
N PRO A 44 29.08 -10.70 -16.35
CA PRO A 44 28.76 -9.76 -17.43
C PRO A 44 28.58 -8.33 -16.93
N ASN A 45 29.19 -7.35 -17.62
CA ASN A 45 29.17 -5.93 -17.20
C ASN A 45 27.75 -5.39 -16.97
N TRP A 46 26.80 -5.78 -17.83
CA TRP A 46 25.41 -5.33 -17.69
C TRP A 46 24.84 -5.68 -16.31
N TYR A 47 25.22 -6.84 -15.73
CA TYR A 47 24.71 -7.29 -14.44
C TYR A 47 25.31 -6.45 -13.32
N ASP A 48 26.61 -6.13 -13.38
CA ASP A 48 27.19 -5.20 -12.41
C ASP A 48 26.61 -3.79 -12.54
N GLU A 49 26.28 -3.32 -13.75
CA GLU A 49 25.70 -1.99 -13.97
C GLU A 49 24.23 -1.89 -13.55
N ALA A 50 23.50 -3.01 -13.60
CA ALA A 50 22.06 -3.08 -13.38
C ALA A 50 21.62 -2.66 -11.97
N LYS A 51 22.36 -3.07 -10.93
CA LYS A 51 22.16 -2.81 -9.49
C LYS A 51 20.81 -3.19 -8.86
N PHE A 52 19.70 -3.13 -9.57
CA PHE A 52 18.35 -3.38 -9.07
C PHE A 52 17.58 -4.31 -10.01
N GLY A 53 17.00 -5.38 -9.45
CA GLY A 53 16.16 -6.33 -10.17
C GLY A 53 14.92 -6.73 -9.39
N ILE A 54 13.97 -7.38 -10.08
CA ILE A 54 12.75 -7.95 -9.47
C ILE A 54 12.87 -9.47 -9.39
N PHE A 55 12.57 -10.02 -8.23
CA PHE A 55 12.36 -11.46 -8.04
C PHE A 55 10.85 -11.75 -8.02
N ILE A 56 10.43 -12.89 -8.54
CA ILE A 56 9.02 -13.29 -8.54
C ILE A 56 8.91 -14.73 -8.05
N HIS A 57 8.41 -14.91 -6.82
CA HIS A 57 8.03 -16.21 -6.29
C HIS A 57 6.55 -16.48 -6.55
N TRP A 58 6.29 -17.24 -7.61
CA TRP A 58 4.96 -17.62 -8.03
C TRP A 58 4.87 -19.11 -8.35
N GLY A 59 3.85 -19.78 -7.83
CA GLY A 59 3.67 -21.22 -7.96
C GLY A 59 2.42 -21.72 -7.24
N VAL A 60 2.22 -23.04 -7.19
CA VAL A 60 1.01 -23.67 -6.66
C VAL A 60 0.80 -23.38 -5.16
N TYR A 61 1.87 -23.11 -4.41
CA TYR A 61 1.80 -22.66 -3.01
C TYR A 61 1.02 -21.34 -2.83
N SER A 62 0.82 -20.55 -3.88
CA SER A 62 -0.01 -19.35 -3.83
C SER A 62 -1.51 -19.65 -3.78
N VAL A 63 -1.95 -20.90 -3.98
CA VAL A 63 -3.37 -21.30 -3.89
C VAL A 63 -3.87 -21.30 -2.44
N PRO A 64 -3.28 -22.07 -1.50
CA PRO A 64 -3.71 -22.01 -0.09
C PRO A 64 -3.55 -20.60 0.50
N SER A 65 -2.67 -19.78 -0.09
CA SER A 65 -2.53 -18.35 0.20
C SER A 65 -2.30 -18.06 1.67
N THR A 66 -1.54 -18.88 2.39
CA THR A 66 -1.27 -18.70 3.82
C THR A 66 0.14 -19.16 4.14
N MET A 67 0.67 -18.70 5.28
CA MET A 67 2.00 -19.03 5.78
C MET A 67 3.13 -18.55 4.85
N SER A 68 3.55 -19.37 3.89
CA SER A 68 4.59 -19.03 2.93
C SER A 68 4.64 -19.96 1.71
N GLU A 69 5.58 -19.74 0.79
CA GLU A 69 5.92 -20.65 -0.30
C GLU A 69 6.38 -22.04 0.18
N TRP A 70 6.68 -22.19 1.47
CA TRP A 70 6.98 -23.47 2.12
C TRP A 70 5.76 -24.21 2.66
N PHE A 71 4.53 -23.79 2.31
CA PHE A 71 3.29 -24.39 2.81
C PHE A 71 3.26 -25.92 2.77
N TRP A 72 3.72 -26.55 1.68
CA TRP A 72 3.77 -28.01 1.59
C TRP A 72 4.65 -28.63 2.69
N TRP A 73 5.81 -28.02 2.93
CA TRP A 73 6.72 -28.49 3.97
C TRP A 73 6.08 -28.37 5.36
N GLU A 74 5.45 -27.24 5.66
CA GLU A 74 4.74 -27.03 6.93
C GLU A 74 3.58 -28.02 7.13
N TRP A 75 2.84 -28.34 6.07
CA TRP A 75 1.67 -29.22 6.13
C TRP A 75 2.01 -30.72 6.12
N GLN A 76 2.93 -31.16 5.26
CA GLN A 76 3.17 -32.59 4.99
C GLN A 76 4.65 -33.00 5.11
N GLY A 77 5.59 -32.07 4.94
CA GLY A 77 7.02 -32.38 4.90
C GLY A 77 7.70 -32.46 6.26
N ALA A 78 7.33 -31.59 7.20
CA ALA A 78 7.88 -31.51 8.54
C ALA A 78 7.38 -32.66 9.43
N ILE A 79 8.22 -33.10 10.37
CA ILE A 79 7.90 -34.18 11.32
C ILE A 79 8.17 -33.70 12.76
N PRO A 80 7.13 -33.49 13.58
CA PRO A 80 5.70 -33.48 13.20
C PRO A 80 5.36 -32.29 12.29
N PRO A 81 4.26 -32.35 11.53
CA PRO A 81 3.75 -31.20 10.77
C PRO A 81 3.41 -30.01 11.65
N SER A 82 3.37 -28.83 11.03
CA SER A 82 2.91 -27.61 11.68
C SER A 82 1.44 -27.73 12.06
N LYS A 83 1.17 -27.58 13.36
CA LYS A 83 -0.19 -27.60 13.89
C LYS A 83 -1.10 -26.59 13.19
N THR A 84 -0.59 -25.38 12.94
CA THR A 84 -1.32 -24.32 12.25
C THR A 84 -1.65 -24.68 10.80
N ALA A 85 -0.72 -25.32 10.08
CA ALA A 85 -0.96 -25.76 8.69
C ALA A 85 -2.02 -26.86 8.64
N VAL A 86 -1.95 -27.83 9.57
CA VAL A 86 -2.91 -28.93 9.66
C VAL A 86 -4.31 -28.40 10.01
N GLU A 87 -4.43 -27.56 11.05
CA GLU A 87 -5.71 -26.95 11.44
C GLU A 87 -6.30 -26.10 10.29
N PHE A 88 -5.47 -25.35 9.57
CA PHE A 88 -5.92 -24.62 8.40
C PHE A 88 -6.48 -25.56 7.32
N MET A 89 -5.80 -26.67 7.03
CA MET A 89 -6.27 -27.64 6.05
C MET A 89 -7.56 -28.34 6.49
N ASP A 90 -7.64 -28.77 7.75
CA ASP A 90 -8.81 -29.45 8.32
C ASP A 90 -10.06 -28.55 8.32
N ASN A 91 -9.88 -27.25 8.55
CA ASN A 91 -10.98 -26.29 8.62
C ASN A 91 -11.46 -25.79 7.25
N ASN A 92 -10.59 -25.76 6.23
CA ASN A 92 -10.89 -25.08 4.96
C ASN A 92 -10.98 -26.03 3.76
N PHE A 93 -10.51 -27.27 3.89
CA PHE A 93 -10.43 -28.21 2.78
C PHE A 93 -10.95 -29.60 3.15
N SER A 94 -11.22 -30.42 2.12
CA SER A 94 -11.64 -31.80 2.35
C SER A 94 -10.52 -32.60 3.00
N PRO A 95 -10.81 -33.48 3.98
CA PRO A 95 -9.80 -34.38 4.56
C PRO A 95 -9.13 -35.33 3.55
N LYS A 96 -9.70 -35.48 2.35
CA LYS A 96 -9.13 -36.27 1.25
C LYS A 96 -8.18 -35.47 0.35
N MET A 97 -8.05 -34.17 0.58
CA MET A 97 -7.27 -33.29 -0.28
C MET A 97 -5.78 -33.60 -0.16
N THR A 98 -5.13 -33.67 -1.32
CA THR A 98 -3.69 -33.76 -1.50
C THR A 98 -3.14 -32.43 -1.99
N TYR A 99 -1.83 -32.22 -1.92
CA TYR A 99 -1.24 -30.99 -2.45
C TYR A 99 -1.40 -30.86 -3.97
N GLN A 100 -1.45 -31.98 -4.68
CA GLN A 100 -1.67 -32.03 -6.12
C GLN A 100 -3.04 -31.46 -6.52
N ASP A 101 -4.03 -31.53 -5.64
CA ASP A 101 -5.36 -30.97 -5.88
C ASP A 101 -5.36 -29.43 -5.93
N PHE A 102 -4.29 -28.76 -5.46
CA PHE A 102 -4.10 -27.32 -5.67
C PHE A 102 -3.67 -26.97 -7.10
N GLY A 103 -3.09 -27.91 -7.86
CA GLY A 103 -2.62 -27.65 -9.23
C GLY A 103 -3.72 -27.06 -10.13
N PRO A 104 -4.91 -27.68 -10.22
CA PRO A 104 -6.04 -27.13 -10.99
C PRO A 104 -6.57 -25.78 -10.49
N MET A 105 -6.32 -25.42 -9.22
CA MET A 105 -6.76 -24.16 -8.60
C MET A 105 -5.78 -23.00 -8.85
N PHE A 106 -4.57 -23.29 -9.33
CA PHE A 106 -3.65 -22.28 -9.84
C PHE A 106 -4.09 -21.85 -11.24
N THR A 107 -4.86 -20.77 -11.34
CA THR A 107 -5.62 -20.42 -12.55
C THR A 107 -4.94 -19.40 -13.45
N ALA A 108 -4.08 -18.51 -12.91
CA ALA A 108 -3.50 -17.37 -13.62
C ALA A 108 -4.52 -16.54 -14.44
N GLU A 109 -5.79 -16.49 -14.00
CA GLU A 109 -6.91 -15.92 -14.76
C GLU A 109 -6.77 -14.41 -15.06
N PHE A 110 -6.04 -13.69 -14.22
CA PHE A 110 -5.72 -12.26 -14.32
C PHE A 110 -4.23 -12.00 -14.59
N TYR A 111 -3.47 -13.04 -14.95
CA TYR A 111 -2.07 -12.90 -15.33
C TYR A 111 -1.94 -12.17 -16.68
N ASP A 112 -1.44 -10.94 -16.60
CA ASP A 112 -1.09 -10.11 -17.75
C ASP A 112 0.42 -9.83 -17.75
N PRO A 113 1.20 -10.52 -18.60
CA PRO A 113 2.66 -10.36 -18.66
C PRO A 113 3.08 -8.95 -19.12
N VAL A 114 2.25 -8.27 -19.92
CA VAL A 114 2.55 -6.91 -20.42
C VAL A 114 2.41 -5.90 -19.29
N GLU A 115 1.37 -6.04 -18.47
CA GLU A 115 1.17 -5.16 -17.31
C GLU A 115 2.24 -5.41 -16.24
N TRP A 116 2.65 -6.67 -16.01
CA TRP A 116 3.79 -6.98 -15.15
C TRP A 116 5.09 -6.33 -15.67
N ALA A 117 5.39 -6.49 -16.97
CA ALA A 117 6.58 -5.89 -17.58
C ALA A 117 6.58 -4.36 -17.46
N LYS A 118 5.44 -3.70 -17.66
CA LYS A 118 5.28 -2.25 -17.46
C LYS A 118 5.54 -1.86 -16.01
N LEU A 119 4.95 -2.57 -15.04
CA LEU A 119 5.16 -2.30 -13.62
C LEU A 119 6.63 -2.45 -13.22
N PHE A 120 7.29 -3.53 -13.65
CA PHE A 120 8.70 -3.75 -13.34
C PHE A 120 9.60 -2.70 -14.01
N SER A 121 9.28 -2.29 -15.24
CA SER A 121 9.97 -1.16 -15.89
C SER A 121 9.79 0.14 -15.12
N ALA A 122 8.57 0.44 -14.70
CA ALA A 122 8.25 1.65 -13.96
C ALA A 122 8.94 1.68 -12.60
N SER A 123 9.27 0.53 -12.02
CA SER A 123 10.04 0.43 -10.76
C SER A 123 11.51 0.82 -10.89
N GLY A 124 12.04 0.91 -12.12
CA GLY A 124 13.46 1.12 -12.38
C GLY A 124 14.30 -0.16 -12.40
N ALA A 125 13.71 -1.33 -12.23
CA ALA A 125 14.45 -2.59 -12.32
C ALA A 125 15.10 -2.77 -13.70
N LYS A 126 16.30 -3.35 -13.73
CA LYS A 126 17.08 -3.63 -14.94
C LYS A 126 17.11 -5.11 -15.32
N TYR A 127 16.58 -5.96 -14.44
CA TYR A 127 16.36 -7.38 -14.73
C TYR A 127 15.24 -7.94 -13.87
N VAL A 128 14.65 -9.04 -14.32
CA VAL A 128 13.57 -9.76 -13.64
C VAL A 128 13.91 -11.24 -13.58
N VAL A 129 13.74 -11.88 -12.44
CA VAL A 129 13.98 -13.31 -12.20
C VAL A 129 12.66 -13.96 -11.78
N LEU A 130 12.10 -14.80 -12.65
CA LEU A 130 10.86 -15.55 -12.36
C LEU A 130 11.19 -16.96 -11.86
N THR A 131 10.53 -17.43 -10.81
CA THR A 131 10.55 -18.86 -10.42
C THR A 131 9.98 -19.73 -11.53
N SER A 132 10.86 -20.37 -12.32
CA SER A 132 10.43 -21.36 -13.32
C SER A 132 9.80 -22.58 -12.64
N LYS A 133 10.39 -23.01 -11.52
CA LYS A 133 10.00 -24.13 -10.67
C LYS A 133 10.54 -23.91 -9.27
N HIS A 134 9.71 -24.09 -8.25
CA HIS A 134 10.12 -24.07 -6.83
C HIS A 134 10.19 -25.50 -6.26
N HIS A 135 10.38 -25.67 -4.95
CA HIS A 135 10.70 -26.97 -4.33
C HIS A 135 9.57 -28.01 -4.40
N GLU A 136 8.34 -27.61 -4.70
CA GLU A 136 7.20 -28.51 -4.96
C GLU A 136 7.24 -29.13 -6.38
N GLY A 137 8.18 -28.70 -7.23
CA GLY A 137 8.42 -29.30 -8.53
C GLY A 137 7.43 -28.94 -9.63
N PHE A 138 6.46 -28.05 -9.38
CA PHE A 138 5.52 -27.59 -10.40
C PHE A 138 6.21 -26.59 -11.32
N THR A 139 6.26 -26.91 -12.62
CA THR A 139 6.91 -26.04 -13.62
C THR A 139 5.93 -25.04 -14.22
N LEU A 140 6.32 -23.77 -14.33
CA LEU A 140 5.51 -22.70 -14.95
C LEU A 140 5.56 -22.70 -16.49
N TRP A 141 6.14 -23.73 -17.08
CA TRP A 141 6.32 -23.90 -18.52
C TRP A 141 6.06 -25.35 -18.94
N PRO A 142 5.85 -25.66 -20.23
CA PRO A 142 5.59 -27.02 -20.69
C PRO A 142 6.86 -27.89 -20.70
N SER A 143 7.28 -28.34 -19.51
CA SER A 143 8.41 -29.27 -19.32
C SER A 143 7.99 -30.71 -19.62
N ALA A 144 8.69 -31.36 -20.56
CA ALA A 144 8.51 -32.78 -20.85
C ALA A 144 8.88 -33.69 -19.66
N ASN A 145 9.75 -33.22 -18.76
CA ASN A 145 10.20 -33.96 -17.57
C ASN A 145 9.29 -33.75 -16.36
N SER A 146 8.27 -32.89 -16.48
CA SER A 146 7.24 -32.63 -15.47
C SER A 146 5.83 -32.78 -16.07
N PHE A 147 5.64 -33.77 -16.96
CA PHE A 147 4.34 -34.05 -17.56
C PHE A 147 3.25 -34.28 -16.50
N GLY A 148 2.11 -33.62 -16.64
CA GLY A 148 1.01 -33.67 -15.67
C GLY A 148 1.26 -32.90 -14.36
N TRP A 149 2.40 -32.20 -14.22
CA TRP A 149 2.73 -31.34 -13.08
C TRP A 149 3.40 -30.04 -13.54
N ASN A 150 2.73 -29.36 -14.47
CA ASN A 150 3.15 -28.08 -15.04
C ASN A 150 1.95 -27.22 -15.47
N ALA A 151 2.20 -25.92 -15.67
CA ALA A 151 1.16 -24.92 -15.99
C ALA A 151 0.47 -25.13 -17.35
N MET A 152 1.09 -25.85 -18.28
CA MET A 152 0.46 -26.18 -19.57
C MET A 152 -0.49 -27.39 -19.43
N ASP A 153 -0.09 -28.37 -18.64
CA ASP A 153 -0.85 -29.62 -18.46
C ASP A 153 -1.92 -29.52 -17.37
N VAL A 154 -1.77 -28.64 -16.38
CA VAL A 154 -2.65 -28.49 -15.21
C VAL A 154 -2.80 -27.01 -14.88
N GLY A 155 -4.00 -26.59 -14.47
CA GLY A 155 -4.25 -25.19 -14.12
C GLY A 155 -4.49 -24.31 -15.36
N PRO A 156 -3.64 -23.30 -15.65
CA PRO A 156 -3.94 -22.24 -16.60
C PRO A 156 -3.89 -22.65 -18.07
N LYS A 157 -3.31 -23.82 -18.38
CA LYS A 157 -3.09 -24.32 -19.75
C LYS A 157 -2.29 -23.31 -20.59
N ARG A 158 -1.21 -22.79 -20.01
CA ARG A 158 -0.45 -21.65 -20.56
C ARG A 158 1.03 -21.75 -20.23
N ASP A 159 1.89 -21.35 -21.18
CA ASP A 159 3.32 -21.18 -20.96
C ASP A 159 3.60 -19.81 -20.31
N LEU A 160 3.53 -19.77 -18.99
CA LEU A 160 3.66 -18.53 -18.21
C LEU A 160 5.08 -17.95 -18.28
N VAL A 161 6.09 -18.80 -18.39
CA VAL A 161 7.48 -18.38 -18.53
C VAL A 161 7.71 -17.72 -19.90
N GLY A 162 7.24 -18.36 -20.97
CA GLY A 162 7.36 -17.83 -22.33
C GLY A 162 6.70 -16.46 -22.49
N ASP A 163 5.49 -16.32 -21.93
CA ASP A 163 4.72 -15.09 -21.99
C ASP A 163 5.42 -13.91 -21.27
N LEU A 164 5.96 -14.13 -20.06
CA LEU A 164 6.71 -13.09 -19.37
C LEU A 164 8.00 -12.75 -20.14
N ALA A 165 8.71 -13.77 -20.62
CA ALA A 165 9.96 -13.58 -21.35
C ALA A 165 9.77 -12.73 -22.60
N GLU A 166 8.68 -12.95 -23.35
CA GLU A 166 8.33 -12.12 -24.51
C GLU A 166 8.00 -10.68 -24.09
N ALA A 167 7.18 -10.48 -23.05
CA ALA A 167 6.80 -9.15 -22.59
C ALA A 167 7.99 -8.34 -22.06
N ILE A 168 8.90 -8.98 -21.32
CA ILE A 168 10.13 -8.32 -20.82
C ILE A 168 11.04 -7.92 -21.97
N ARG A 169 11.26 -8.79 -22.96
CA ARG A 169 12.12 -8.48 -24.12
C ARG A 169 11.63 -7.33 -25.00
N LYS A 170 10.33 -7.00 -24.95
CA LYS A 170 9.79 -5.80 -25.62
C LYS A 170 10.29 -4.50 -24.96
N ASN A 171 10.86 -4.57 -23.75
CA ASN A 171 11.51 -3.46 -23.06
C ASN A 171 13.04 -3.60 -23.15
N PRO A 172 13.76 -2.72 -23.85
CA PRO A 172 15.20 -2.85 -24.05
C PRO A 172 16.02 -2.65 -22.76
N ASP A 173 15.43 -2.03 -21.73
CA ASP A 173 16.09 -1.68 -20.47
C ASP A 173 16.04 -2.78 -19.40
N ILE A 174 15.35 -3.89 -19.67
CA ILE A 174 15.13 -4.97 -18.70
C ILE A 174 15.53 -6.31 -19.28
N ARG A 175 16.36 -7.05 -18.54
CA ARG A 175 16.75 -8.41 -18.90
C ARG A 175 15.89 -9.46 -18.21
N PHE A 176 15.61 -10.54 -18.92
CA PHE A 176 14.82 -11.66 -18.41
C PHE A 176 15.73 -12.73 -17.79
N GLY A 177 15.35 -13.24 -16.63
CA GLY A 177 16.07 -14.25 -15.87
C GLY A 177 15.12 -15.27 -15.25
N LEU A 178 15.68 -16.41 -14.85
CA LEU A 178 14.93 -17.51 -14.27
C LEU A 178 15.57 -18.01 -12.98
N TYR A 179 14.72 -18.23 -11.99
CA TYR A 179 15.03 -19.06 -10.84
C TYR A 179 14.67 -20.51 -11.14
N HIS A 180 15.48 -21.45 -10.66
CA HIS A 180 15.19 -22.88 -10.73
C HIS A 180 15.60 -23.61 -9.45
N SER A 181 14.63 -24.23 -8.77
CA SER A 181 14.92 -25.14 -7.66
C SER A 181 15.62 -26.39 -8.15
N MET A 182 16.77 -26.73 -7.55
CA MET A 182 17.52 -27.92 -7.94
C MET A 182 16.87 -29.21 -7.44
N PHE A 183 16.15 -29.16 -6.31
CA PHE A 183 15.50 -30.31 -5.67
C PHE A 183 13.98 -30.22 -5.67
N GLU A 184 13.32 -31.36 -5.41
CA GLU A 184 11.87 -31.47 -5.30
C GLU A 184 11.48 -32.29 -4.07
N TRP A 185 10.70 -31.74 -3.15
CA TRP A 185 10.47 -32.35 -1.83
C TRP A 185 9.91 -33.77 -1.87
N PHE A 186 8.98 -34.03 -2.80
CA PHE A 186 8.22 -35.28 -2.86
C PHE A 186 8.38 -36.02 -4.19
N ASN A 187 9.38 -35.66 -5.01
CA ASN A 187 9.65 -36.39 -6.24
C ASN A 187 10.24 -37.78 -5.93
N PRO A 188 9.68 -38.88 -6.46
CA PRO A 188 10.16 -40.23 -6.16
C PRO A 188 11.65 -40.47 -6.50
N LEU A 189 12.15 -39.91 -7.61
CA LEU A 189 13.56 -40.06 -7.99
C LEU A 189 14.47 -39.27 -7.05
N PHE A 190 14.06 -38.07 -6.63
CA PHE A 190 14.83 -37.28 -5.66
C PHE A 190 14.88 -37.98 -4.30
N LEU A 191 13.74 -38.51 -3.84
CA LEU A 191 13.67 -39.28 -2.59
C LEU A 191 14.50 -40.57 -2.66
N GLU A 192 14.55 -41.22 -3.83
CA GLU A 192 15.42 -42.37 -4.06
C GLU A 192 16.90 -41.98 -3.97
N ASP A 193 17.32 -40.95 -4.70
CA ASP A 193 18.71 -40.48 -4.66
C ASP A 193 19.10 -40.06 -3.22
N LYS A 194 18.22 -39.34 -2.52
CA LYS A 194 18.39 -38.97 -1.10
C LYS A 194 18.55 -40.19 -0.18
N ARG A 195 17.77 -41.26 -0.39
CA ARG A 195 17.90 -42.52 0.38
C ARG A 195 19.26 -43.20 0.14
N THR A 196 19.86 -43.00 -1.02
CA THR A 196 21.21 -43.48 -1.33
C THR A 196 22.32 -42.53 -0.89
N ASP A 197 22.01 -41.49 -0.12
CA ASP A 197 22.95 -40.43 0.28
C ASP A 197 23.59 -39.77 -0.95
N PHE A 198 22.76 -39.53 -1.99
CA PHE A 198 23.13 -38.88 -3.26
C PHE A 198 24.27 -39.59 -4.04
N ARG A 199 24.49 -40.89 -3.80
CA ARG A 199 25.44 -41.72 -4.57
C ARG A 199 24.93 -42.08 -5.96
N THR A 200 23.61 -42.03 -6.16
CA THR A 200 22.97 -42.14 -7.48
C THR A 200 22.48 -40.77 -7.92
N GLN A 201 22.36 -40.57 -9.24
CA GLN A 201 21.97 -39.30 -9.88
C GLN A 201 20.73 -39.49 -10.77
N LYS A 202 19.79 -40.35 -10.38
CA LYS A 202 18.64 -40.69 -11.23
C LYS A 202 17.76 -39.46 -11.48
N PHE A 203 17.50 -38.67 -10.43
CA PHE A 203 16.73 -37.44 -10.51
C PHE A 203 17.43 -36.39 -11.36
N VAL A 204 18.73 -36.21 -11.15
CA VAL A 204 19.53 -35.22 -11.89
C VAL A 204 19.57 -35.55 -13.38
N ASN A 205 19.88 -36.79 -13.74
CA ASN A 205 20.00 -37.21 -15.13
C ASN A 205 18.65 -37.23 -15.87
N SER A 206 17.58 -37.60 -15.18
CA SER A 206 16.26 -37.79 -15.82
C SER A 206 15.40 -36.54 -15.80
N LYS A 207 15.71 -35.56 -14.94
CA LYS A 207 14.85 -34.39 -14.71
C LYS A 207 15.62 -33.08 -14.64
N THR A 208 16.37 -32.81 -13.56
CA THR A 208 16.93 -31.47 -13.32
C THR A 208 17.87 -31.01 -14.43
N PHE A 209 18.80 -31.86 -14.88
CA PHE A 209 19.76 -31.48 -15.92
C PHE A 209 19.08 -31.23 -17.27
N PRO A 210 18.21 -32.11 -17.81
CA PRO A 210 17.41 -31.80 -19.00
C PRO A 210 16.55 -30.54 -18.89
N GLU A 211 15.92 -30.28 -17.74
CA GLU A 211 15.09 -29.08 -17.52
C GLU A 211 15.92 -27.80 -17.59
N LEU A 212 17.10 -27.77 -16.98
CA LEU A 212 18.03 -26.64 -17.06
C LEU A 212 18.47 -26.36 -18.50
N ILE A 213 18.77 -27.40 -19.28
CA ILE A 213 19.10 -27.27 -20.71
C ILE A 213 17.91 -26.70 -21.50
N ASP A 214 16.69 -27.19 -21.26
CA ASP A 214 15.47 -26.74 -21.94
C ASP A 214 15.20 -25.26 -21.69
N ILE A 215 15.15 -24.82 -20.43
CA ILE A 215 14.83 -23.42 -20.10
C ILE A 215 15.87 -22.43 -20.68
N VAL A 216 17.15 -22.82 -20.71
CA VAL A 216 18.21 -21.99 -21.31
C VAL A 216 18.04 -21.89 -22.82
N LYS A 217 17.82 -23.03 -23.51
CA LYS A 217 17.64 -23.04 -24.97
C LYS A 217 16.37 -22.33 -25.41
N ARG A 218 15.26 -22.58 -24.70
CA ARG A 218 13.93 -22.09 -25.03
C ARG A 218 13.76 -20.62 -24.69
N TYR A 219 14.13 -20.24 -23.47
CA TYR A 219 13.84 -18.92 -22.93
C TYR A 219 15.04 -18.01 -22.83
N ARG A 220 16.25 -18.41 -23.28
CA ARG A 220 17.46 -17.56 -23.34
C ARG A 220 17.55 -16.51 -22.20
N PRO A 221 17.58 -16.93 -20.94
CA PRO A 221 17.61 -16.01 -19.81
C PRO A 221 19.02 -15.44 -19.62
N SER A 222 19.09 -14.15 -19.31
CA SER A 222 20.34 -13.48 -18.93
C SER A 222 20.73 -13.75 -17.46
N VAL A 223 19.83 -14.31 -16.62
CA VAL A 223 20.17 -14.79 -15.27
C VAL A 223 19.63 -16.20 -15.08
N ILE A 224 20.47 -17.11 -14.57
CA ILE A 224 20.01 -18.38 -14.00
C ILE A 224 20.35 -18.36 -12.50
N TRP A 225 19.31 -18.29 -11.68
CA TRP A 225 19.40 -18.34 -10.23
C TRP A 225 19.03 -19.75 -9.77
N SER A 226 19.97 -20.52 -9.22
CA SER A 226 19.70 -21.88 -8.74
C SER A 226 19.44 -21.90 -7.24
N ASP A 227 18.69 -22.90 -6.76
CA ASP A 227 18.57 -23.18 -5.31
C ASP A 227 18.87 -24.65 -5.01
N GLY A 228 20.15 -24.95 -4.76
CA GLY A 228 20.64 -26.31 -4.53
C GLY A 228 21.46 -26.50 -3.25
N THR A 229 21.50 -25.50 -2.36
CA THR A 229 22.42 -25.51 -1.19
C THR A 229 22.04 -26.51 -0.10
N ARG A 230 20.81 -27.02 -0.09
CA ARG A 230 20.31 -27.86 1.02
C ARG A 230 20.71 -29.34 0.91
N TYR A 231 20.86 -29.86 -0.31
CA TYR A 231 20.96 -31.31 -0.57
C TYR A 231 21.95 -31.59 -1.69
N GLY A 232 22.77 -32.62 -1.55
CA GLY A 232 23.77 -33.00 -2.56
C GLY A 232 24.87 -31.97 -2.77
N ASN A 233 26.04 -32.44 -3.19
CA ASN A 233 27.14 -31.56 -3.59
C ASN A 233 27.04 -31.22 -5.10
N SER A 234 27.92 -30.34 -5.59
CA SER A 234 27.95 -29.94 -7.00
C SER A 234 28.25 -31.09 -7.97
N ASP A 235 28.91 -32.16 -7.51
CA ASP A 235 29.10 -33.38 -8.29
C ASP A 235 27.78 -34.10 -8.51
N TYR A 236 26.99 -34.33 -7.44
CA TYR A 236 25.67 -34.95 -7.54
C TYR A 236 24.79 -34.18 -8.52
N TRP A 237 24.75 -32.84 -8.42
CA TRP A 237 23.95 -31.98 -9.29
C TRP A 237 24.45 -31.86 -10.73
N LYS A 238 25.66 -32.36 -11.04
CA LYS A 238 26.36 -32.12 -12.32
C LYS A 238 26.47 -30.63 -12.65
N SER A 239 26.66 -29.81 -11.61
CA SER A 239 26.65 -28.36 -11.75
C SER A 239 27.84 -27.87 -12.57
N LYS A 240 29.00 -28.51 -12.42
CA LYS A 240 30.22 -28.12 -13.16
C LYS A 240 30.06 -28.39 -14.65
N GLU A 241 29.47 -29.52 -15.01
CA GLU A 241 29.18 -29.89 -16.39
C GLU A 241 28.15 -28.96 -17.02
N PHE A 242 27.08 -28.65 -16.28
CA PHE A 242 26.07 -27.70 -16.74
C PHE A 242 26.66 -26.30 -16.95
N LEU A 243 27.44 -25.79 -15.99
CA LEU A 243 28.05 -24.46 -16.11
C LEU A 243 29.11 -24.39 -17.22
N ALA A 244 29.90 -25.44 -17.42
CA ALA A 244 30.83 -25.51 -18.56
C ALA A 244 30.07 -25.45 -19.89
N TRP A 245 29.00 -26.24 -20.06
CA TRP A 245 28.14 -26.14 -21.24
C TRP A 245 27.50 -24.74 -21.38
N LEU A 246 27.02 -24.17 -20.27
CA LEU A 246 26.38 -22.86 -20.24
C LEU A 246 27.33 -21.76 -20.77
N TYR A 247 28.62 -21.85 -20.42
CA TYR A 247 29.62 -20.84 -20.75
C TYR A 247 30.29 -21.06 -22.12
N ASN A 248 30.31 -22.29 -22.63
CA ASN A 248 30.96 -22.61 -23.90
C ASN A 248 29.98 -22.64 -25.09
N GLU A 249 28.80 -23.25 -24.90
CA GLU A 249 27.95 -23.73 -25.98
C GLU A 249 26.53 -23.14 -25.99
N SER A 250 26.05 -22.65 -24.84
CA SER A 250 24.67 -22.18 -24.73
C SER A 250 24.40 -20.90 -25.56
N PRO A 251 23.14 -20.62 -25.93
CA PRO A 251 22.77 -19.40 -26.65
C PRO A 251 22.95 -18.10 -25.84
N VAL A 252 23.24 -18.20 -24.53
CA VAL A 252 23.38 -17.06 -23.62
C VAL A 252 24.79 -16.93 -23.03
N LYS A 253 25.76 -17.68 -23.57
CA LYS A 253 27.12 -17.79 -23.04
C LYS A 253 27.84 -16.45 -22.80
N HIS A 254 27.55 -15.44 -23.63
CA HIS A 254 28.17 -14.11 -23.53
C HIS A 254 27.47 -13.15 -22.56
N GLU A 255 26.29 -13.50 -22.03
CA GLU A 255 25.49 -12.59 -21.22
C GLU A 255 24.93 -13.18 -19.92
N VAL A 256 24.94 -14.49 -19.73
CA VAL A 256 24.31 -15.11 -18.57
C VAL A 256 25.07 -14.86 -17.27
N ALA A 257 24.38 -14.45 -16.21
CA ALA A 257 24.90 -14.41 -14.83
C ALA A 257 24.30 -15.57 -14.01
N VAL A 258 25.09 -16.14 -13.09
CA VAL A 258 24.66 -17.23 -12.20
C VAL A 258 25.08 -16.98 -10.76
N ASN A 259 24.22 -17.37 -9.80
CA ASN A 259 24.52 -17.26 -8.38
C ASN A 259 25.45 -18.40 -7.89
N ASP A 260 25.57 -18.54 -6.57
CA ASP A 260 26.50 -19.44 -5.86
C ASP A 260 25.84 -20.70 -5.26
N ARG A 261 24.60 -21.00 -5.64
CA ARG A 261 23.78 -22.05 -5.00
C ARG A 261 23.67 -23.32 -5.84
N TRP A 262 24.82 -23.82 -6.29
CA TRP A 262 24.95 -24.96 -7.21
C TRP A 262 25.26 -26.31 -6.51
N GLY A 263 25.33 -26.31 -5.18
CA GLY A 263 25.53 -27.49 -4.33
C GLY A 263 25.64 -27.09 -2.87
N ASN A 264 25.60 -28.05 -1.95
CA ASN A 264 25.70 -27.77 -0.51
C ASN A 264 27.06 -27.20 -0.06
N GLU A 265 28.08 -27.32 -0.90
CA GLU A 265 29.43 -26.85 -0.67
C GLU A 265 29.79 -25.56 -1.43
N THR A 266 28.87 -24.99 -2.22
CA THR A 266 29.20 -23.89 -3.16
C THR A 266 28.92 -22.49 -2.65
N SER A 267 28.02 -22.34 -1.67
CA SER A 267 27.58 -21.03 -1.17
C SER A 267 28.76 -20.18 -0.65
N CYS A 268 28.82 -18.90 -1.05
CA CYS A 268 29.94 -17.98 -0.84
C CYS A 268 31.33 -18.48 -1.30
N ARG A 269 31.41 -19.48 -2.19
CA ARG A 269 32.68 -20.08 -2.62
C ARG A 269 32.83 -20.15 -4.13
N HIS A 270 31.77 -20.52 -4.83
CA HIS A 270 31.77 -20.76 -6.28
C HIS A 270 30.60 -20.04 -6.95
N GLY A 271 30.68 -19.81 -8.26
CA GLY A 271 29.61 -19.17 -9.03
C GLY A 271 29.93 -17.73 -9.44
N GLY A 272 29.10 -17.15 -10.31
CA GLY A 272 29.35 -15.82 -10.86
C GLY A 272 29.19 -14.71 -9.83
N TYR A 273 28.21 -14.82 -8.94
CA TYR A 273 28.01 -13.87 -7.84
C TYR A 273 27.49 -14.59 -6.59
N PHE A 274 27.75 -14.00 -5.42
CA PHE A 274 27.39 -14.59 -4.14
C PHE A 274 26.01 -14.13 -3.66
N THR A 275 25.20 -15.09 -3.22
CA THR A 275 23.99 -14.84 -2.46
C THR A 275 24.13 -15.34 -1.04
N CYS A 276 25.00 -16.32 -0.75
CA CYS A 276 25.38 -16.79 0.59
C CYS A 276 24.26 -17.36 1.49
N SER A 277 23.22 -16.58 1.75
CA SER A 277 22.03 -16.90 2.51
C SER A 277 20.85 -16.06 2.01
N ASP A 278 19.66 -16.30 2.52
CA ASP A 278 18.54 -15.40 2.26
C ASP A 278 18.80 -14.03 2.90
N ARG A 279 18.40 -12.95 2.22
CA ARG A 279 18.61 -11.55 2.68
C ARG A 279 20.06 -11.23 3.01
N PHE A 280 21.00 -11.83 2.28
CA PHE A 280 22.42 -11.61 2.49
C PHE A 280 22.79 -10.15 2.21
N ASN A 281 23.27 -9.49 3.25
CA ASN A 281 23.88 -8.18 3.17
C ASN A 281 25.06 -8.16 4.16
N PRO A 282 26.32 -8.17 3.69
CA PRO A 282 27.50 -8.18 4.55
C PRO A 282 27.69 -6.87 5.34
N GLY A 283 26.97 -5.80 4.99
CA GLY A 283 27.10 -4.46 5.58
C GLY A 283 28.49 -3.82 5.37
N THR A 284 29.36 -4.46 4.60
CA THR A 284 30.75 -4.09 4.34
C THR A 284 31.10 -4.44 2.90
N LEU A 285 32.15 -3.81 2.35
CA LEU A 285 32.60 -4.08 1.00
C LEU A 285 33.08 -5.53 0.85
N LEU A 286 32.50 -6.24 -0.13
CA LEU A 286 33.01 -7.52 -0.62
C LEU A 286 33.66 -7.34 -1.98
N HIS A 287 34.82 -7.96 -2.17
CA HIS A 287 35.56 -7.91 -3.45
C HIS A 287 34.91 -8.75 -4.54
N HIS A 288 34.23 -9.84 -4.18
CA HIS A 288 33.47 -10.64 -5.11
C HIS A 288 32.07 -10.04 -5.30
N LYS A 289 31.53 -10.10 -6.52
CA LYS A 289 30.17 -9.63 -6.79
C LYS A 289 29.16 -10.44 -5.96
N TRP A 290 28.14 -9.78 -5.45
CA TRP A 290 27.09 -10.39 -4.64
C TRP A 290 25.71 -9.76 -4.87
N GLU A 291 24.65 -10.42 -4.42
CA GLU A 291 23.26 -10.00 -4.58
C GLU A 291 22.46 -10.17 -3.29
N ASN A 292 21.82 -9.09 -2.83
CA ASN A 292 20.87 -9.08 -1.73
C ASN A 292 19.47 -9.43 -2.25
N CYS A 293 19.05 -10.68 -2.07
CA CYS A 293 17.67 -11.08 -2.32
C CYS A 293 16.79 -10.66 -1.13
N PHE A 294 15.77 -9.86 -1.37
CA PHE A 294 14.89 -9.31 -0.32
C PHE A 294 13.42 -9.37 -0.73
N THR A 295 12.46 -9.32 0.20
CA THR A 295 11.02 -9.42 -0.12
C THR A 295 10.21 -8.32 0.55
N ILE A 296 9.17 -7.84 -0.13
CA ILE A 296 8.27 -6.80 0.40
C ILE A 296 7.44 -7.33 1.57
N ASP A 297 7.07 -8.61 1.57
CA ASP A 297 6.45 -9.26 2.73
C ASP A 297 7.53 -9.81 3.65
N ARG A 298 7.62 -9.28 4.87
CA ARG A 298 8.62 -9.69 5.86
C ARG A 298 8.56 -11.18 6.21
N LYS A 299 7.41 -11.84 5.98
CA LYS A 299 7.16 -13.22 6.41
C LYS A 299 7.23 -14.27 5.30
N SER A 300 7.15 -13.90 4.01
CA SER A 300 7.15 -14.86 2.91
C SER A 300 7.73 -14.29 1.62
N TRP A 301 8.29 -15.18 0.80
CA TRP A 301 8.58 -14.89 -0.61
C TRP A 301 7.34 -15.07 -1.48
N GLY A 302 6.57 -16.12 -1.22
CA GLY A 302 5.29 -16.40 -1.88
C GLY A 302 4.13 -15.50 -1.42
N PHE A 303 3.00 -15.65 -2.10
CA PHE A 303 1.78 -14.94 -1.74
C PHE A 303 1.10 -15.57 -0.52
N ARG A 304 0.71 -14.70 0.42
CA ARG A 304 -0.24 -15.04 1.48
C ARG A 304 -1.30 -13.95 1.62
N ARG A 305 -2.54 -14.35 1.90
CA ARG A 305 -3.68 -13.43 1.93
C ARG A 305 -3.90 -12.74 3.26
N ASP A 306 -3.46 -13.38 4.33
CA ASP A 306 -3.45 -12.93 5.73
C ASP A 306 -2.36 -11.87 6.04
N MET A 307 -1.70 -11.33 5.01
CA MET A 307 -0.72 -10.25 5.17
C MET A 307 -1.35 -8.99 5.76
N LEU A 308 -0.76 -8.48 6.84
CA LEU A 308 -1.11 -7.23 7.49
C LEU A 308 -0.13 -6.12 7.13
N MET A 309 -0.51 -4.85 7.35
CA MET A 309 0.36 -3.72 7.03
C MET A 309 1.71 -3.76 7.77
N LYS A 310 1.72 -4.26 9.02
CA LYS A 310 2.95 -4.44 9.82
C LYS A 310 3.95 -5.43 9.20
N ASP A 311 3.47 -6.31 8.31
CA ASP A 311 4.31 -7.28 7.63
C ASP A 311 4.88 -6.73 6.31
N VAL A 312 4.38 -5.58 5.83
CA VAL A 312 4.84 -4.93 4.59
C VAL A 312 6.04 -4.04 4.92
N VAL A 313 7.12 -4.16 4.15
CA VAL A 313 8.29 -3.29 4.26
C VAL A 313 7.93 -1.88 3.75
N SER A 314 8.36 -0.84 4.46
CA SER A 314 8.12 0.55 4.02
C SER A 314 9.05 0.92 2.87
N ILE A 315 8.72 1.98 2.13
CA ILE A 315 9.59 2.46 1.05
C ILE A 315 10.95 2.94 1.58
N GLU A 316 10.99 3.58 2.75
CA GLU A 316 12.22 4.03 3.40
C GLU A 316 13.16 2.85 3.70
N ASP A 317 12.61 1.75 4.23
CA ASP A 317 13.36 0.52 4.47
C ASP A 317 13.85 -0.12 3.17
N LEU A 318 13.04 -0.11 2.10
CA LEU A 318 13.45 -0.64 0.79
C LEU A 318 14.57 0.19 0.15
N LEU A 319 14.49 1.52 0.22
CA LEU A 319 15.56 2.41 -0.24
C LEU A 319 16.84 2.22 0.57
N LYS A 320 16.72 2.04 1.89
CA LYS A 320 17.87 1.68 2.75
C LYS A 320 18.50 0.37 2.30
N GLN A 321 17.71 -0.67 2.02
CA GLN A 321 18.24 -1.94 1.51
C GLN A 321 18.97 -1.75 0.17
N LEU A 322 18.38 -1.04 -0.79
CA LEU A 322 19.01 -0.77 -2.08
C LEU A 322 20.34 -0.02 -1.91
N VAL A 323 20.33 1.09 -1.19
CA VAL A 323 21.48 1.99 -1.05
C VAL A 323 22.63 1.31 -0.32
N THR A 324 22.36 0.67 0.82
CA THR A 324 23.40 -0.08 1.56
C THR A 324 24.00 -1.20 0.72
N THR A 325 23.17 -1.89 -0.07
CA THR A 325 23.61 -2.98 -0.94
C THR A 325 24.57 -2.48 -2.02
N VAL A 326 24.18 -1.41 -2.74
CA VAL A 326 24.97 -0.87 -3.86
C VAL A 326 26.27 -0.24 -3.36
N SER A 327 26.22 0.49 -2.25
CA SER A 327 27.41 1.06 -1.62
C SER A 327 28.42 -0.01 -1.19
N CYS A 328 27.96 -1.20 -0.81
CA CYS A 328 28.83 -2.35 -0.47
C CYS A 328 29.16 -3.27 -1.66
N GLY A 329 28.82 -2.87 -2.89
CA GLY A 329 29.20 -3.55 -4.14
C GLY A 329 28.19 -4.57 -4.67
N GLY A 330 27.07 -4.75 -3.98
CA GLY A 330 26.05 -5.73 -4.34
C GLY A 330 25.04 -5.24 -5.38
N ASN A 331 24.19 -6.17 -5.84
CA ASN A 331 22.92 -5.87 -6.50
C ASN A 331 21.76 -6.15 -5.53
N PHE A 332 20.68 -5.39 -5.62
CA PHE A 332 19.46 -5.59 -4.84
C PHE A 332 18.39 -6.26 -5.70
N LEU A 333 17.94 -7.44 -5.28
CA LEU A 333 16.92 -8.23 -5.98
C LEU A 333 15.65 -8.27 -5.11
N LEU A 334 14.65 -7.46 -5.47
CA LEU A 334 13.43 -7.27 -4.69
C LEU A 334 12.30 -8.18 -5.15
N ASN A 335 11.81 -9.01 -4.24
CA ASN A 335 10.78 -10.00 -4.50
C ASN A 335 9.35 -9.46 -4.38
N VAL A 336 8.51 -9.90 -5.30
CA VAL A 336 7.04 -9.91 -5.20
C VAL A 336 6.51 -11.34 -5.25
N GLY A 337 5.46 -11.62 -4.46
CA GLY A 337 4.69 -12.86 -4.49
C GLY A 337 3.31 -12.64 -5.10
N PRO A 338 3.07 -12.95 -6.39
CA PRO A 338 1.76 -12.87 -7.01
C PRO A 338 0.79 -13.95 -6.49
N ALA A 339 -0.51 -13.65 -6.48
CA ALA A 339 -1.56 -14.60 -6.12
C ALA A 339 -1.72 -15.70 -7.18
N HIS A 340 -2.41 -16.80 -6.85
CA HIS A 340 -2.63 -17.92 -7.79
C HIS A 340 -3.38 -17.52 -9.08
N ASP A 341 -4.11 -16.41 -9.05
CA ASP A 341 -4.83 -15.84 -10.19
C ASP A 341 -3.95 -14.92 -11.06
N GLY A 342 -2.69 -14.68 -10.68
CA GLY A 342 -1.74 -13.83 -11.41
C GLY A 342 -1.78 -12.35 -11.02
N THR A 343 -2.57 -11.96 -10.01
CA THR A 343 -2.58 -10.57 -9.53
C THR A 343 -1.38 -10.28 -8.62
N ILE A 344 -0.72 -9.13 -8.84
CA ILE A 344 0.23 -8.54 -7.89
C ILE A 344 -0.55 -7.59 -6.99
N ARG A 345 -0.42 -7.72 -5.66
CA ARG A 345 -1.19 -6.88 -4.72
C ARG A 345 -0.91 -5.38 -4.93
N PRO A 346 -1.92 -4.49 -4.85
CA PRO A 346 -1.72 -3.04 -4.99
C PRO A 346 -0.64 -2.44 -4.10
N ILE A 347 -0.48 -2.94 -2.86
CA ILE A 347 0.58 -2.46 -1.96
C ILE A 347 1.99 -2.80 -2.49
N PHE A 348 2.17 -3.93 -3.18
CA PHE A 348 3.44 -4.25 -3.83
C PHE A 348 3.65 -3.38 -5.06
N GLN A 349 2.59 -3.15 -5.86
CA GLN A 349 2.63 -2.20 -6.97
C GLN A 349 3.06 -0.81 -6.49
N GLU A 350 2.48 -0.33 -5.38
CA GLU A 350 2.82 0.96 -4.78
C GLU A 350 4.30 1.04 -4.40
N ARG A 351 4.84 0.04 -3.69
CA ARG A 351 6.27 0.02 -3.32
C ARG A 351 7.19 0.02 -4.54
N LEU A 352 6.84 -0.73 -5.58
CA LEU A 352 7.60 -0.75 -6.83
C LEU A 352 7.56 0.60 -7.54
N LEU A 353 6.39 1.25 -7.63
CA LEU A 353 6.27 2.57 -8.24
C LEU A 353 6.99 3.65 -7.43
N GLN A 354 6.97 3.59 -6.10
CA GLN A 354 7.70 4.49 -5.21
C GLN A 354 9.22 4.34 -5.37
N MET A 355 9.72 3.11 -5.49
CA MET A 355 11.13 2.85 -5.86
C MET A 355 11.48 3.52 -7.18
N GLY A 356 10.62 3.38 -8.19
CA GLY A 356 10.78 4.00 -9.50
C GLY A 356 10.76 5.53 -9.47
N GLU A 357 9.86 6.14 -8.70
CA GLU A 357 9.79 7.58 -8.48
C GLU A 357 11.11 8.12 -7.94
N TRP A 358 11.70 7.43 -6.95
CA TRP A 358 12.99 7.81 -6.38
C TRP A 358 14.16 7.60 -7.37
N LEU A 359 14.21 6.45 -8.04
CA LEU A 359 15.26 6.08 -9.01
C LEU A 359 15.25 6.97 -10.25
N LYS A 360 14.11 7.53 -10.65
CA LYS A 360 14.04 8.49 -11.75
C LYS A 360 14.85 9.76 -11.48
N ILE A 361 14.99 10.15 -10.21
CA ILE A 361 15.73 11.34 -9.79
C ILE A 361 17.16 10.98 -9.37
N ASN A 362 17.33 9.88 -8.64
CA ASN A 362 18.57 9.52 -7.96
C ASN A 362 19.33 8.36 -8.64
N GLY A 363 18.84 7.86 -9.77
CA GLY A 363 19.38 6.66 -10.44
C GLY A 363 20.84 6.76 -10.85
N ASP A 364 21.36 7.97 -11.11
CA ASP A 364 22.77 8.18 -11.44
C ASP A 364 23.72 7.79 -10.28
N ALA A 365 23.24 7.88 -9.04
CA ALA A 365 23.98 7.43 -7.86
C ALA A 365 23.88 5.92 -7.60
N ILE A 366 23.12 5.20 -8.44
CA ILE A 366 22.90 3.76 -8.34
C ILE A 366 23.49 3.07 -9.57
N TYR A 367 22.94 3.29 -10.75
CA TYR A 367 23.25 2.50 -11.95
C TYR A 367 24.67 2.74 -12.48
N GLY A 368 25.39 1.64 -12.69
CA GLY A 368 26.78 1.66 -13.16
C GLY A 368 27.76 2.32 -12.18
N THR A 369 27.38 2.51 -10.92
CA THR A 369 28.29 3.01 -9.87
C THR A 369 29.14 1.88 -9.28
N LYS A 370 30.20 2.26 -8.58
CA LYS A 370 31.03 1.39 -7.75
C LYS A 370 31.05 1.90 -6.31
N PRO A 371 31.38 1.04 -5.33
CA PRO A 371 31.65 1.47 -3.96
C PRO A 371 32.68 2.60 -3.91
N TRP A 372 32.43 3.59 -3.06
CA TRP A 372 33.46 4.56 -2.66
C TRP A 372 34.42 3.90 -1.66
N ILE A 373 35.58 4.51 -1.42
CA ILE A 373 36.59 4.00 -0.46
C ILE A 373 36.02 3.83 0.96
N TYR A 374 35.04 4.65 1.33
CA TYR A 374 34.19 4.48 2.51
C TYR A 374 32.77 4.19 2.06
N GLN A 375 32.15 3.11 2.54
CA GLN A 375 30.80 2.73 2.11
C GLN A 375 29.71 3.55 2.80
N ASN A 376 29.89 3.82 4.09
CA ASN A 376 29.04 4.69 4.89
C ASN A 376 29.86 5.83 5.52
N ASP A 377 29.18 6.87 5.96
CA ASP A 377 29.83 8.00 6.61
C ASP A 377 30.25 7.69 8.05
N THR A 378 31.40 8.22 8.43
CA THR A 378 32.01 8.01 9.75
C THR A 378 31.43 8.89 10.85
N LEU A 379 30.71 9.97 10.51
CA LEU A 379 30.19 10.95 11.46
C LEU A 379 28.67 11.02 11.47
N THR A 380 28.05 11.04 10.29
CA THR A 380 26.59 11.17 10.16
C THR A 380 25.98 9.82 9.80
N PRO A 381 25.14 9.22 10.67
CA PRO A 381 24.49 7.96 10.37
C PRO A 381 23.59 8.08 9.13
N ASP A 382 23.30 6.95 8.50
CA ASP A 382 22.38 6.87 7.35
C ASP A 382 22.83 7.65 6.09
N ILE A 383 24.13 7.98 5.99
CA ILE A 383 24.77 8.45 4.75
C ILE A 383 25.63 7.34 4.16
N TRP A 384 25.43 7.08 2.87
CA TRP A 384 26.10 6.02 2.11
C TRP A 384 26.67 6.55 0.81
N TYR A 385 27.77 5.95 0.35
CA TYR A 385 28.52 6.47 -0.78
C TYR A 385 28.62 5.49 -1.95
N THR A 386 28.53 6.05 -3.14
CA THR A 386 28.85 5.39 -4.42
C THR A 386 29.68 6.34 -5.27
N GLN A 387 30.31 5.83 -6.33
CA GLN A 387 31.09 6.65 -7.26
C GLN A 387 30.96 6.20 -8.70
N LYS A 388 31.12 7.13 -9.64
CA LYS A 388 31.17 6.89 -11.08
C LYS A 388 31.91 8.02 -11.77
N ASN A 389 32.88 7.70 -12.64
CA ASN A 389 33.57 8.67 -13.51
C ASN A 389 34.14 9.91 -12.77
N GLY A 390 34.77 9.71 -11.60
CA GLY A 390 35.35 10.81 -10.81
C GLY A 390 34.32 11.64 -10.02
N VAL A 391 33.05 11.24 -10.05
CA VAL A 391 31.96 11.79 -9.23
C VAL A 391 31.72 10.86 -8.05
N VAL A 392 31.58 11.43 -6.86
CA VAL A 392 31.14 10.71 -5.65
C VAL A 392 29.74 11.16 -5.30
N TYR A 393 28.88 10.20 -4.96
CA TYR A 393 27.50 10.45 -4.55
C TYR A 393 27.36 10.14 -3.06
N GLY A 394 26.87 11.10 -2.28
CA GLY A 394 26.47 10.91 -0.89
C GLY A 394 24.96 10.79 -0.79
N ILE A 395 24.47 9.57 -0.53
CA ILE A 395 23.04 9.25 -0.44
C ILE A 395 22.63 9.31 1.03
N VAL A 396 21.72 10.22 1.34
CA VAL A 396 21.23 10.53 2.69
C VAL A 396 19.83 9.93 2.85
N LEU A 397 19.68 8.97 3.76
CA LEU A 397 18.42 8.22 3.98
C LEU A 397 17.50 8.85 5.04
N SER A 398 17.99 9.87 5.76
CA SER A 398 17.24 10.59 6.78
C SER A 398 17.43 12.08 6.54
N TRP A 399 16.35 12.83 6.31
CA TRP A 399 16.48 14.28 6.15
C TRP A 399 17.02 14.86 7.45
N PRO A 400 18.06 15.72 7.42
CA PRO A 400 18.57 16.35 8.62
C PRO A 400 17.43 17.04 9.37
N VAL A 401 17.38 16.84 10.68
CA VAL A 401 16.48 17.60 11.55
C VAL A 401 16.82 19.09 11.40
N ARG A 402 15.81 19.95 11.32
CA ARG A 402 15.85 21.41 11.11
C ARG A 402 17.18 22.11 11.46
N ASP A 403 17.67 22.98 10.57
CA ASP A 403 18.85 23.87 10.75
C ASP A 403 20.16 23.14 11.08
N SER A 404 20.17 21.80 11.02
CA SER A 404 21.35 20.99 11.22
C SER A 404 22.18 20.99 9.95
N VAL A 405 23.44 21.37 10.11
CA VAL A 405 24.49 21.18 9.10
C VAL A 405 24.65 19.69 8.87
N ILE A 406 24.55 19.24 7.62
CA ILE A 406 24.94 17.87 7.27
C ILE A 406 26.45 17.83 7.20
N THR A 407 27.06 16.93 7.97
CA THR A 407 28.51 16.75 7.98
C THR A 407 28.86 15.46 7.26
N PHE A 408 29.61 15.55 6.17
CA PHE A 408 30.19 14.42 5.45
C PHE A 408 31.61 14.21 5.97
N GLY A 409 31.79 13.21 6.82
CA GLY A 409 33.08 12.85 7.42
C GLY A 409 34.01 12.07 6.48
N SER A 410 33.46 11.39 5.48
CA SER A 410 34.21 10.42 4.66
C SER A 410 34.38 10.80 3.18
N ILE A 411 33.94 12.01 2.77
CA ILE A 411 33.99 12.43 1.37
C ILE A 411 35.42 12.75 0.88
N CYS A 412 36.28 13.24 1.78
CA CYS A 412 37.64 13.67 1.47
C CYS A 412 38.68 12.54 1.49
N GLY A 413 38.26 11.31 1.76
CA GLY A 413 39.18 10.18 1.88
C GLY A 413 40.16 10.35 3.05
N GLN A 414 41.45 10.07 2.81
CA GLN A 414 42.55 10.30 3.75
C GLN A 414 43.21 11.70 3.60
N GLY A 415 42.65 12.61 2.79
CA GLY A 415 43.28 13.89 2.42
C GLY A 415 42.47 15.15 2.78
N LYS A 416 42.96 16.33 2.36
CA LYS A 416 42.26 17.63 2.50
C LYS A 416 41.38 17.90 1.26
N CYS A 417 40.10 18.20 1.46
CA CYS A 417 39.21 18.69 0.39
C CYS A 417 39.48 20.16 0.07
N GLY A 418 39.88 20.45 -1.17
CA GLY A 418 39.91 21.79 -1.73
C GLY A 418 39.40 21.76 -3.18
N GLY A 419 38.60 22.76 -3.59
CA GLY A 419 38.07 22.84 -4.96
C GLY A 419 36.93 21.87 -5.27
N VAL A 420 36.28 21.28 -4.25
CA VAL A 420 35.13 20.39 -4.43
C VAL A 420 33.90 21.21 -4.79
N GLU A 421 33.17 20.76 -5.81
CA GLU A 421 31.86 21.30 -6.11
C GLU A 421 30.79 20.34 -5.61
N VAL A 422 29.86 20.87 -4.80
CA VAL A 422 28.77 20.11 -4.17
C VAL A 422 27.46 20.51 -4.83
N ARG A 423 26.68 19.56 -5.32
CA ARG A 423 25.34 19.76 -5.89
C ARG A 423 24.37 18.72 -5.34
N MET A 424 23.10 18.82 -5.71
CA MET A 424 22.08 17.86 -5.32
C MET A 424 21.26 17.38 -6.52
N LEU A 425 21.01 16.08 -6.63
CA LEU A 425 20.20 15.53 -7.72
C LEU A 425 18.74 15.96 -7.61
N GLY A 426 18.11 16.20 -8.76
CA GLY A 426 16.72 16.68 -8.88
C GLY A 426 16.54 18.19 -8.73
N THR A 427 17.63 18.96 -8.62
CA THR A 427 17.62 20.43 -8.53
C THR A 427 18.07 21.06 -9.85
N ASP A 428 18.10 22.40 -9.91
CA ASP A 428 18.61 23.16 -11.06
C ASP A 428 20.14 23.06 -11.25
N GLY A 429 20.83 22.33 -10.36
CA GLY A 429 22.27 22.06 -10.45
C GLY A 429 23.15 23.18 -9.91
N GLN A 430 22.59 24.14 -9.17
CA GLN A 430 23.40 25.19 -8.54
C GLN A 430 24.35 24.63 -7.47
N PRO A 431 25.60 25.13 -7.39
CA PRO A 431 26.54 24.73 -6.36
C PRO A 431 26.03 25.08 -4.95
N LEU A 432 26.13 24.13 -4.02
CA LEU A 432 25.80 24.29 -2.62
C LEU A 432 26.95 24.91 -1.85
N ARG A 433 26.62 25.76 -0.87
CA ARG A 433 27.61 26.33 0.07
C ARG A 433 28.00 25.29 1.12
N TYR A 434 29.30 25.17 1.36
CA TYR A 434 29.84 24.30 2.39
C TYR A 434 31.04 24.95 3.08
N GLU A 435 31.38 24.42 4.24
CA GLU A 435 32.61 24.70 4.97
C GLU A 435 33.41 23.41 5.13
N VAL A 436 34.73 23.50 5.18
CA VAL A 436 35.61 22.36 5.52
C VAL A 436 36.25 22.68 6.85
N ASP A 437 36.03 21.82 7.84
CA ASP A 437 36.64 22.02 9.16
C ASP A 437 38.12 21.59 9.18
N ILE A 438 38.79 21.84 10.31
CA ILE A 438 40.23 21.54 10.48
C ILE A 438 40.56 20.04 10.36
N TYR A 439 39.56 19.17 10.49
CA TYR A 439 39.70 17.72 10.36
C TYR A 439 39.40 17.25 8.94
N GLY A 440 39.04 18.16 8.02
CA GLY A 440 38.72 17.84 6.65
C GLY A 440 37.27 17.40 6.44
N HIS A 441 36.38 17.56 7.41
CA HIS A 441 34.97 17.21 7.23
C HIS A 441 34.24 18.29 6.44
N LEU A 442 33.42 17.87 5.47
CA LEU A 442 32.65 18.78 4.64
C LEU A 442 31.27 19.02 5.25
N LYS A 443 31.00 20.27 5.62
CA LYS A 443 29.79 20.73 6.29
C LYS A 443 28.90 21.49 5.32
N VAL A 444 27.84 20.86 4.84
CA VAL A 444 26.86 21.52 3.96
C VAL A 444 25.88 22.30 4.83
N GLN A 445 25.73 23.59 4.49
CA GLN A 445 24.81 24.48 5.20
C GLN A 445 23.36 23.99 5.05
N PRO A 446 22.47 24.26 6.02
CA PRO A 446 21.08 23.82 5.96
C PRO A 446 20.41 24.20 4.63
N LEU A 447 19.78 23.22 3.97
CA LEU A 447 19.11 23.42 2.69
C LEU A 447 17.62 23.71 2.84
N PRO A 448 17.04 24.54 1.96
CA PRO A 448 15.60 24.75 1.95
C PRO A 448 14.82 23.54 1.38
N LEU A 449 13.52 23.37 1.68
CA LEU A 449 12.68 22.25 1.17
C LEU A 449 12.59 22.20 -0.36
N SER A 450 12.92 23.28 -1.07
CA SER A 450 13.04 23.23 -2.53
C SER A 450 14.10 22.23 -3.00
N TYR A 451 15.05 21.87 -2.13
CA TYR A 451 16.04 20.82 -2.34
C TYR A 451 15.53 19.45 -1.86
N GLN A 452 14.34 19.35 -1.26
CA GLN A 452 13.72 18.07 -0.91
C GLN A 452 13.11 17.43 -2.18
N THR A 453 13.97 17.00 -3.09
CA THR A 453 13.60 16.47 -4.42
C THR A 453 12.89 15.12 -4.38
N SER A 454 12.88 14.47 -3.23
CA SER A 454 12.14 13.25 -2.94
C SER A 454 11.56 13.30 -1.53
N LYS A 455 10.57 12.45 -1.24
CA LYS A 455 9.93 12.32 0.08
C LYS A 455 10.76 11.48 1.07
N TRP A 456 11.67 10.63 0.58
CA TRP A 456 12.23 9.52 1.37
C TRP A 456 13.74 9.56 1.54
N ALA A 457 14.49 9.88 0.48
CA ALA A 457 15.96 9.89 0.50
C ALA A 457 16.52 10.81 -0.58
N TRP A 458 17.76 11.28 -0.40
CA TRP A 458 18.33 12.40 -1.16
C TRP A 458 19.78 12.16 -1.54
N THR A 459 20.22 12.69 -2.68
CA THR A 459 21.59 12.47 -3.18
C THR A 459 22.34 13.77 -3.39
N TYR A 460 23.46 13.90 -2.69
CA TYR A 460 24.48 14.91 -2.91
C TYR A 460 25.51 14.41 -3.93
N VAL A 461 25.97 15.30 -4.79
CA VAL A 461 26.93 15.04 -5.86
C VAL A 461 28.19 15.84 -5.58
N PHE A 462 29.33 15.17 -5.53
CA PHE A 462 30.63 15.75 -5.26
C PHE A 462 31.54 15.55 -6.47
N THR A 463 32.08 16.66 -6.99
CA THR A 463 33.03 16.66 -8.13
C THR A 463 34.28 17.47 -7.80
N GLY A 464 35.36 17.28 -8.56
CA GLY A 464 36.63 17.99 -8.32
C GLY A 464 37.47 17.43 -7.16
N LEU A 465 37.15 16.22 -6.68
CA LEU A 465 37.95 15.52 -5.67
C LEU A 465 39.29 15.09 -6.27
N GLN A 466 40.41 15.64 -5.78
CA GLN A 466 41.75 15.19 -6.15
C GLN A 466 42.05 13.85 -5.46
N GLN A 467 42.09 12.76 -6.22
CA GLN A 467 42.59 11.47 -5.71
C GLN A 467 44.11 11.52 -5.58
N ILE A 468 44.62 11.56 -4.35
CA ILE A 468 46.05 11.30 -4.09
C ILE A 468 46.22 9.78 -4.02
N VAL A 469 46.97 9.23 -4.98
CA VAL A 469 47.43 7.82 -4.97
C VAL A 469 48.86 7.81 -4.45
N GLU A 470 49.07 7.41 -3.21
CA GLU A 470 50.36 7.02 -2.62
C GLU A 470 49.98 6.15 -1.41
N GLY A 471 50.32 4.86 -1.32
CA GLY A 471 51.65 4.25 -1.33
C GLY A 471 51.74 3.45 -0.02
N ASP A 472 52.07 2.15 -0.10
CA ASP A 472 52.12 1.22 1.03
C ASP A 472 52.66 1.85 2.32
N ASN A 473 51.85 1.89 3.37
CA ASN A 473 52.34 1.90 4.75
C ASN A 473 51.27 1.32 5.69
N GLU A 474 51.60 0.15 6.23
CA GLU A 474 50.90 -0.47 7.37
C GLU A 474 50.71 0.54 8.50
N VAL A 475 49.47 0.72 8.95
CA VAL A 475 49.20 1.35 10.26
C VAL A 475 48.28 0.45 11.08
N ARG A 476 48.83 0.09 12.24
CA ARG A 476 48.33 -0.81 13.28
C ARG A 476 46.90 -0.49 13.74
N LEU A 477 46.07 -1.54 13.77
CA LEU A 477 44.80 -1.61 14.50
C LEU A 477 45.05 -1.55 16.02
N ASN A 478 44.68 -0.44 16.66
CA ASN A 478 44.49 -0.41 18.11
C ASN A 478 43.02 -0.68 18.43
N ARG A 479 42.80 -1.82 19.10
CA ARG A 479 41.57 -2.14 19.83
C ARG A 479 41.38 -1.13 20.96
N PHE A 480 40.19 -0.55 21.10
CA PHE A 480 39.70 -0.11 22.41
C PHE A 480 38.27 -0.58 22.65
N SER A 481 38.13 -1.16 23.84
CA SER A 481 36.98 -1.80 24.44
C SER A 481 35.93 -0.80 24.91
N CYS A 482 34.67 -1.16 24.69
CA CYS A 482 33.50 -0.56 25.31
C CYS A 482 33.47 -0.87 26.82
N VAL A 483 33.32 0.14 27.68
CA VAL A 483 32.90 -0.01 29.09
C VAL A 483 31.74 0.95 29.37
N ARG A 484 30.67 0.37 29.91
CA ARG A 484 29.46 1.04 30.40
C ARG A 484 29.76 2.03 31.52
N SER A 485 28.98 3.11 31.60
CA SER A 485 28.39 3.51 32.89
C SER A 485 27.10 4.33 32.70
N THR A 486 26.06 3.88 33.39
CA THR A 486 24.78 4.52 33.68
C THR A 486 24.94 5.61 34.74
N MET A 487 24.25 6.75 34.60
CA MET A 487 23.56 7.37 35.74
C MET A 487 22.47 8.37 35.33
N LEU A 488 21.41 8.34 36.13
CA LEU A 488 20.14 9.05 36.08
C LEU A 488 20.28 10.55 36.37
N PHE A 489 19.40 11.38 35.78
CA PHE A 489 18.82 12.55 36.47
C PHE A 489 17.38 12.80 36.00
N GLN A 490 16.44 12.70 36.94
CA GLN A 490 15.05 13.16 36.82
C GLN A 490 14.98 14.67 37.04
N TRP A 491 14.16 15.35 36.24
CA TRP A 491 13.56 16.64 36.61
C TRP A 491 12.04 16.55 36.47
N HIS A 492 11.34 16.83 37.57
CA HIS A 492 9.90 16.98 37.62
C HIS A 492 9.53 18.38 37.11
N VAL A 493 8.63 18.46 36.13
CA VAL A 493 7.91 19.69 35.80
C VAL A 493 6.50 19.54 36.36
N ILE A 494 6.17 20.38 37.35
CA ILE A 494 4.83 20.55 37.90
C ILE A 494 4.09 21.50 36.94
N VAL A 495 3.11 20.97 36.21
CA VAL A 495 2.13 21.76 35.46
C VAL A 495 0.98 22.10 36.40
N PHE A 496 0.79 23.38 36.67
CA PHE A 496 -0.41 23.91 37.33
C PHE A 496 -1.60 23.82 36.36
N VAL A 497 -2.55 22.94 36.64
CA VAL A 497 -3.87 22.94 36.00
C VAL A 497 -4.74 23.93 36.79
N MET A 498 -4.94 25.13 36.26
CA MET A 498 -6.02 25.99 36.71
C MET A 498 -7.32 25.55 36.02
N THR A 499 -8.17 24.83 36.74
CA THR A 499 -9.55 24.60 36.35
C THR A 499 -10.35 25.88 36.58
N SER A 500 -10.57 26.68 35.54
CA SER A 500 -11.74 27.58 35.51
C SER A 500 -12.89 26.83 34.88
N SER A 501 -13.89 26.48 35.69
CA SER A 501 -15.17 25.95 35.23
C SER A 501 -15.93 27.05 34.47
N ARG A 502 -15.70 27.12 33.16
CA ARG A 502 -16.69 27.61 32.20
C ARG A 502 -17.36 26.38 31.60
N LEU A 503 -18.69 26.33 31.66
CA LEU A 503 -19.49 25.33 30.95
C LEU A 503 -19.02 25.28 29.50
N SER A 504 -18.59 24.11 29.01
CA SER A 504 -18.21 23.97 27.61
C SER A 504 -19.47 24.06 26.74
N TYR A 505 -19.33 24.55 25.51
CA TYR A 505 -20.42 24.55 24.53
C TYR A 505 -21.01 23.13 24.33
N SER A 506 -20.17 22.09 24.44
CA SER A 506 -20.60 20.69 24.37
C SER A 506 -21.56 20.32 25.51
N ASP A 507 -21.28 20.77 26.74
CA ASP A 507 -22.17 20.52 27.89
C ASP A 507 -23.55 21.18 27.72
N TYR A 508 -23.57 22.41 27.20
CA TYR A 508 -24.82 23.12 26.88
C TYR A 508 -25.61 22.44 25.77
N TYR A 509 -24.95 22.01 24.69
CA TYR A 509 -25.59 21.28 23.60
C TYR A 509 -26.12 19.91 24.04
N LEU A 510 -25.36 19.19 24.87
CA LEU A 510 -25.80 17.93 25.46
C LEU A 510 -27.01 18.12 26.37
N GLU A 511 -27.05 19.19 27.16
CA GLU A 511 -28.20 19.52 28.00
C GLU A 511 -29.42 19.94 27.18
N THR A 512 -29.27 20.82 26.18
CA THR A 512 -30.34 21.19 25.24
C THR A 512 -30.85 19.98 24.45
N TYR A 513 -29.96 19.11 23.98
CA TYR A 513 -30.31 17.87 23.29
C TYR A 513 -31.11 16.93 24.21
N ARG A 514 -30.62 16.68 25.43
CA ARG A 514 -31.34 15.87 26.43
C ARG A 514 -32.69 16.46 26.81
N LYS A 515 -32.80 17.79 26.88
CA LYS A 515 -34.07 18.48 27.12
C LYS A 515 -35.03 18.30 25.93
N GLY A 516 -34.54 18.49 24.70
CA GLY A 516 -35.29 18.25 23.47
C GLY A 516 -35.82 16.81 23.35
N LEU A 517 -35.02 15.82 23.78
CA LEU A 517 -35.44 14.41 23.85
C LEU A 517 -36.52 14.15 24.91
N LYS A 518 -36.43 14.80 26.08
CA LYS A 518 -37.35 14.55 27.21
C LYS A 518 -38.74 15.16 27.03
N ASP A 519 -38.85 16.21 26.22
CA ASP A 519 -40.10 16.97 26.05
C ASP A 519 -40.97 16.47 24.87
N HIS A 520 -40.53 15.47 24.09
CA HIS A 520 -41.22 15.06 22.85
C HIS A 520 -41.38 13.54 22.72
N LYS A 521 -42.63 13.09 22.59
CA LYS A 521 -42.96 11.79 22.00
C LYS A 521 -43.00 11.96 20.48
N TYR A 522 -42.25 11.13 19.76
CA TYR A 522 -42.22 11.19 18.29
C TYR A 522 -43.38 10.39 17.70
N GLU A 523 -44.27 11.07 16.97
CA GLU A 523 -45.34 10.42 16.22
C GLU A 523 -44.81 9.94 14.85
N PRO A 524 -45.41 8.91 14.21
CA PRO A 524 -44.97 8.38 12.92
C PRO A 524 -45.36 9.29 11.73
N THR A 525 -44.96 10.55 11.79
CA THR A 525 -45.07 11.54 10.70
C THR A 525 -43.74 12.25 10.52
N TRP A 526 -43.40 12.65 9.29
CA TRP A 526 -42.12 13.33 9.02
C TRP A 526 -42.00 14.65 9.78
N GLU A 527 -43.09 15.41 9.91
CA GLU A 527 -43.11 16.65 10.70
C GLU A 527 -42.78 16.42 12.17
N SER A 528 -43.04 15.22 12.70
CA SER A 528 -42.64 14.86 14.06
C SER A 528 -41.23 14.29 14.12
N LEU A 529 -40.87 13.41 13.20
CA LEU A 529 -39.57 12.71 13.21
C LEU A 529 -38.41 13.65 12.89
N ASP A 530 -38.58 14.56 11.93
CA ASP A 530 -37.54 15.51 11.51
C ASP A 530 -37.27 16.60 12.57
N ARG A 531 -38.13 16.74 13.58
CA ARG A 531 -37.85 17.60 14.76
C ARG A 531 -36.79 17.01 15.68
N ARG A 532 -36.43 15.73 15.53
CA ARG A 532 -35.42 15.11 16.36
C ARG A 532 -34.05 15.73 16.06
N PRO A 533 -33.39 16.36 17.05
CA PRO A 533 -32.06 16.90 16.82
C PRO A 533 -31.06 15.78 16.52
N THR A 534 -30.08 16.06 15.66
CA THR A 534 -28.95 15.15 15.45
C THR A 534 -28.18 14.97 16.77
N PRO A 535 -27.81 13.73 17.17
CA PRO A 535 -27.03 13.52 18.39
C PRO A 535 -25.70 14.30 18.37
N PRO A 536 -25.32 15.01 19.45
CA PRO A 536 -24.11 15.85 19.47
C PRO A 536 -22.83 15.08 19.11
N TRP A 537 -22.71 13.84 19.59
CA TRP A 537 -21.54 12.99 19.29
C TRP A 537 -21.37 12.78 17.78
N TYR A 538 -22.48 12.70 17.02
CA TYR A 538 -22.43 12.47 15.58
C TYR A 538 -21.92 13.72 14.87
N ASP A 539 -22.40 14.92 15.25
CA ASP A 539 -21.84 16.15 14.70
C ASP A 539 -20.37 16.34 15.09
N GLU A 540 -19.95 15.99 16.30
CA GLU A 540 -18.57 16.13 16.75
C GLU A 540 -17.60 15.11 16.12
N ALA A 541 -18.11 13.94 15.71
CA ALA A 541 -17.32 12.79 15.25
C ALA A 541 -16.54 13.04 13.96
N LYS A 542 -17.16 13.71 12.97
CA LYS A 542 -16.64 14.07 11.63
C LYS A 542 -16.15 12.96 10.71
N PHE A 543 -15.59 11.87 11.22
CA PHE A 543 -14.97 10.80 10.43
C PHE A 543 -15.38 9.42 10.94
N GLY A 544 -15.87 8.58 10.04
CA GLY A 544 -16.24 7.19 10.29
C GLY A 544 -15.76 6.23 9.22
N ILE A 545 -15.76 4.93 9.53
CA ILE A 545 -15.40 3.85 8.62
C ILE A 545 -16.63 3.06 8.20
N PHE A 546 -16.78 2.80 6.91
CA PHE A 546 -17.81 1.94 6.35
C PHE A 546 -17.21 0.61 5.88
N LEU A 547 -17.96 -0.48 6.01
CA LEU A 547 -17.54 -1.82 5.61
C LEU A 547 -18.63 -2.48 4.78
N HIS A 548 -18.40 -2.60 3.47
CA HIS A 548 -19.19 -3.46 2.59
C HIS A 548 -18.58 -4.85 2.52
N TRP A 549 -19.12 -5.74 3.34
CA TRP A 549 -18.69 -7.13 3.46
C TRP A 549 -19.89 -8.08 3.39
N GLY A 550 -19.76 -9.15 2.63
CA GLY A 550 -20.86 -10.08 2.34
C GLY A 550 -20.46 -11.12 1.31
N VAL A 551 -21.42 -11.93 0.88
CA VAL A 551 -21.19 -13.09 0.00
C VAL A 551 -20.64 -12.66 -1.38
N TYR A 552 -20.98 -11.45 -1.84
CA TYR A 552 -20.39 -10.85 -3.06
C TYR A 552 -18.86 -10.74 -3.00
N SER A 553 -18.26 -10.81 -1.82
CA SER A 553 -16.80 -10.77 -1.63
C SER A 553 -16.12 -12.07 -2.05
N VAL A 554 -16.87 -13.16 -2.31
CA VAL A 554 -16.35 -14.46 -2.79
C VAL A 554 -16.01 -14.44 -4.28
N PRO A 555 -16.92 -14.06 -5.21
CA PRO A 555 -16.55 -13.94 -6.62
C PRO A 555 -15.58 -12.77 -6.86
N SER A 556 -15.62 -11.73 -6.02
CA SER A 556 -14.61 -10.66 -5.93
C SER A 556 -14.22 -9.93 -7.24
N ALA A 557 -14.97 -10.02 -8.34
CA ALA A 557 -14.46 -9.53 -9.63
C ALA A 557 -14.88 -8.10 -9.99
N THR A 558 -16.11 -7.68 -9.63
CA THR A 558 -16.68 -6.41 -10.10
C THR A 558 -17.17 -5.51 -8.97
N SER A 559 -18.19 -5.92 -8.23
CA SER A 559 -18.89 -5.05 -7.27
C SER A 559 -19.71 -5.88 -6.27
N ALA A 560 -20.14 -5.24 -5.18
CA ALA A 560 -21.20 -5.76 -4.31
C ALA A 560 -22.53 -6.02 -5.05
N TRP A 561 -22.68 -5.43 -6.25
CA TRP A 561 -23.82 -5.62 -7.16
C TRP A 561 -23.68 -6.81 -8.12
N MET A 562 -22.68 -7.67 -7.92
CA MET A 562 -22.38 -8.80 -8.80
C MET A 562 -23.61 -9.67 -9.13
N TRP A 563 -24.44 -10.03 -8.15
CA TRP A 563 -25.59 -10.89 -8.41
C TRP A 563 -26.62 -10.22 -9.34
N TRP A 564 -26.87 -8.92 -9.16
CA TRP A 564 -27.72 -8.15 -10.05
C TRP A 564 -27.13 -8.03 -11.46
N TYR A 565 -25.82 -7.77 -11.58
CA TYR A 565 -25.14 -7.72 -12.88
C TYR A 565 -25.08 -9.07 -13.57
N TRP A 566 -25.28 -10.17 -12.85
CA TRP A 566 -25.31 -11.52 -13.42
C TRP A 566 -26.72 -11.98 -13.80
N LYS A 567 -27.71 -11.77 -12.92
CA LYS A 567 -29.06 -12.37 -13.04
C LYS A 567 -30.20 -11.36 -13.10
N GLY A 568 -29.90 -10.06 -12.99
CA GLY A 568 -30.89 -9.01 -13.12
C GLY A 568 -31.51 -8.94 -14.53
N PRO A 569 -32.50 -8.06 -14.74
CA PRO A 569 -33.22 -7.94 -16.01
C PRO A 569 -32.32 -7.49 -17.18
N LYS A 570 -31.17 -6.88 -16.89
CA LYS A 570 -30.15 -6.48 -17.87
C LYS A 570 -28.77 -6.94 -17.38
N PRO A 571 -28.43 -8.23 -17.56
CA PRO A 571 -27.11 -8.74 -17.18
C PRO A 571 -25.98 -8.01 -17.93
N GLN A 572 -24.84 -7.84 -17.27
CA GLN A 572 -23.65 -7.27 -17.88
C GLN A 572 -22.80 -8.40 -18.47
N ASN A 573 -22.48 -8.32 -19.77
CA ASN A 573 -21.73 -9.36 -20.49
C ASN A 573 -20.43 -9.72 -19.77
N ALA A 574 -19.64 -8.73 -19.33
CA ALA A 574 -18.39 -8.97 -18.62
C ALA A 574 -18.59 -9.79 -17.32
N THR A 575 -19.67 -9.56 -16.58
CA THR A 575 -20.00 -10.37 -15.40
C THR A 575 -20.46 -11.77 -15.78
N VAL A 576 -21.29 -11.92 -16.82
CA VAL A 576 -21.75 -13.23 -17.29
C VAL A 576 -20.57 -14.08 -17.78
N GLU A 577 -19.73 -13.53 -18.65
CA GLU A 577 -18.51 -14.18 -19.16
C GLU A 577 -17.56 -14.55 -18.03
N TYR A 578 -17.38 -13.65 -17.06
CA TYR A 578 -16.58 -13.94 -15.87
C TYR A 578 -17.14 -15.13 -15.09
N MET A 579 -18.46 -15.18 -14.91
CA MET A 579 -19.11 -16.28 -14.18
C MET A 579 -19.03 -17.60 -14.93
N GLU A 580 -19.24 -17.59 -16.26
CA GLU A 580 -19.17 -18.78 -17.12
C GLU A 580 -17.75 -19.34 -17.24
N LYS A 581 -16.75 -18.46 -17.30
CA LYS A 581 -15.35 -18.85 -17.43
C LYS A 581 -14.77 -19.45 -16.14
N ASN A 582 -15.16 -18.92 -14.98
CA ASN A 582 -14.46 -19.20 -13.72
C ASN A 582 -15.26 -20.03 -12.72
N PHE A 583 -16.55 -20.28 -12.96
CA PHE A 583 -17.39 -21.10 -12.07
C PHE A 583 -18.11 -22.21 -12.84
N LYS A 584 -18.47 -23.27 -12.10
CA LYS A 584 -19.10 -24.46 -12.69
C LYS A 584 -20.45 -24.09 -13.35
N PRO A 585 -20.75 -24.64 -14.54
CA PRO A 585 -22.07 -24.49 -15.15
C PRO A 585 -23.20 -24.91 -14.20
N GLY A 586 -24.29 -24.15 -14.19
CA GLY A 586 -25.46 -24.41 -13.34
C GLY A 586 -25.34 -23.94 -11.89
N MET A 587 -24.20 -23.36 -11.48
CA MET A 587 -24.05 -22.75 -10.15
C MET A 587 -25.05 -21.61 -9.95
N THR A 588 -25.63 -21.51 -8.76
CA THR A 588 -26.44 -20.38 -8.31
C THR A 588 -25.63 -19.47 -7.39
N TYR A 589 -26.12 -18.25 -7.14
CA TYR A 589 -25.45 -17.32 -6.24
C TYR A 589 -25.34 -17.87 -4.81
N GLN A 590 -26.33 -18.65 -4.38
CA GLN A 590 -26.37 -19.27 -3.06
C GLN A 590 -25.22 -20.26 -2.84
N ASN A 591 -24.65 -20.83 -3.91
CA ASN A 591 -23.48 -21.68 -3.79
C ASN A 591 -22.22 -20.93 -3.32
N PHE A 592 -22.21 -19.59 -3.35
CA PHE A 592 -21.16 -18.79 -2.73
C PHE A 592 -21.29 -18.66 -1.22
N GLY A 593 -22.47 -18.90 -0.63
CA GLY A 593 -22.66 -18.79 0.82
C GLY A 593 -21.65 -19.61 1.62
N PRO A 594 -21.50 -20.93 1.35
CA PRO A 594 -20.50 -21.76 2.03
C PRO A 594 -19.04 -21.36 1.78
N MET A 595 -18.76 -20.61 0.71
CA MET A 595 -17.42 -20.13 0.36
C MET A 595 -17.07 -18.80 1.04
N PHE A 596 -18.05 -18.15 1.68
CA PHE A 596 -17.82 -17.00 2.55
C PHE A 596 -17.42 -17.51 3.93
N THR A 597 -16.12 -17.70 4.15
CA THR A 597 -15.58 -18.49 5.27
C THR A 597 -15.11 -17.64 6.45
N ALA A 598 -14.70 -16.39 6.22
CA ALA A 598 -14.20 -15.48 7.26
C ALA A 598 -13.07 -16.09 8.15
N GLU A 599 -12.25 -16.97 7.59
CA GLU A 599 -11.25 -17.77 8.31
C GLU A 599 -10.10 -16.96 8.90
N PHE A 600 -9.85 -15.74 8.39
CA PHE A 600 -8.89 -14.77 8.90
C PHE A 600 -9.58 -13.54 9.54
N TYR A 601 -10.88 -13.61 9.81
CA TYR A 601 -11.60 -12.53 10.46
C TYR A 601 -11.23 -12.41 11.94
N ASP A 602 -10.45 -11.38 12.24
CA ASP A 602 -10.12 -10.94 13.59
C ASP A 602 -10.80 -9.58 13.88
N PRO A 603 -11.91 -9.56 14.64
CA PRO A 603 -12.64 -8.34 14.96
C PRO A 603 -11.83 -7.38 15.85
N VAL A 604 -10.87 -7.88 16.64
CA VAL A 604 -10.02 -7.06 17.50
C VAL A 604 -8.96 -6.34 16.67
N GLU A 605 -8.35 -7.02 15.70
CA GLU A 605 -7.41 -6.35 14.78
C GLU A 605 -8.14 -5.32 13.89
N TRP A 606 -9.37 -5.60 13.45
CA TRP A 606 -10.23 -4.61 12.76
C TRP A 606 -10.50 -3.39 13.66
N ALA A 607 -10.95 -3.60 14.90
CA ALA A 607 -11.24 -2.52 15.84
C ALA A 607 -10.00 -1.65 16.11
N LYS A 608 -8.83 -2.25 16.32
CA LYS A 608 -7.56 -1.53 16.49
C LYS A 608 -7.20 -0.71 15.25
N LEU A 609 -7.35 -1.28 14.05
CA LEU A 609 -7.08 -0.57 12.80
C LEU A 609 -8.00 0.64 12.64
N PHE A 610 -9.31 0.49 12.87
CA PHE A 610 -10.26 1.59 12.75
C PHE A 610 -10.00 2.68 13.79
N ASN A 611 -9.65 2.30 15.02
CA ASN A 611 -9.31 3.26 16.06
C ASN A 611 -8.01 4.01 15.73
N ALA A 612 -7.00 3.29 15.22
CA ALA A 612 -5.74 3.89 14.77
C ALA A 612 -5.94 4.84 13.57
N SER A 613 -6.99 4.67 12.78
CA SER A 613 -7.32 5.58 11.66
C SER A 613 -7.81 6.97 12.08
N GLY A 614 -8.11 7.16 13.38
CA GLY A 614 -8.67 8.39 13.91
C GLY A 614 -10.21 8.44 13.89
N ALA A 615 -10.87 7.53 13.17
CA ALA A 615 -12.34 7.45 13.11
C ALA A 615 -13.00 7.48 14.50
N LYS A 616 -14.25 7.93 14.55
CA LYS A 616 -15.07 8.00 15.77
C LYS A 616 -16.26 7.05 15.74
N TYR A 617 -16.58 6.50 14.57
CA TYR A 617 -17.63 5.51 14.40
C TYR A 617 -17.31 4.54 13.27
N VAL A 618 -17.93 3.36 13.32
CA VAL A 618 -17.82 2.32 12.28
C VAL A 618 -19.21 1.86 11.91
N VAL A 619 -19.49 1.70 10.61
CA VAL A 619 -20.74 1.18 10.08
C VAL A 619 -20.44 -0.10 9.31
N LEU A 620 -21.00 -1.23 9.74
CA LEU A 620 -20.88 -2.52 9.03
C LEU A 620 -22.17 -2.84 8.27
N THR A 621 -22.08 -3.33 7.04
CA THR A 621 -23.22 -3.92 6.33
C THR A 621 -23.75 -5.13 7.06
N SER A 622 -24.82 -4.98 7.85
CA SER A 622 -25.50 -6.10 8.51
C SER A 622 -26.14 -7.02 7.45
N LYS A 623 -26.76 -6.41 6.44
CA LYS A 623 -27.40 -7.03 5.27
C LYS A 623 -27.29 -6.09 4.07
N HIS A 624 -26.81 -6.60 2.94
CA HIS A 624 -26.84 -5.89 1.66
C HIS A 624 -28.00 -6.37 0.78
N HIS A 625 -28.16 -5.83 -0.44
CA HIS A 625 -29.30 -6.13 -1.33
C HIS A 625 -29.43 -7.60 -1.77
N GLU A 626 -28.40 -8.43 -1.51
CA GLU A 626 -28.44 -9.88 -1.72
C GLU A 626 -29.16 -10.65 -0.61
N GLY A 627 -29.53 -9.97 0.48
CA GLY A 627 -30.31 -10.53 1.58
C GLY A 627 -29.55 -11.42 2.56
N PHE A 628 -28.24 -11.63 2.39
CA PHE A 628 -27.44 -12.41 3.33
C PHE A 628 -27.15 -11.58 4.59
N THR A 629 -27.54 -12.10 5.76
CA THR A 629 -27.28 -11.41 7.03
C THR A 629 -25.96 -11.87 7.66
N LEU A 630 -25.14 -10.93 8.12
CA LEU A 630 -23.87 -11.21 8.82
C LEU A 630 -24.07 -11.64 10.29
N TRP A 631 -25.31 -11.89 10.69
CA TRP A 631 -25.71 -12.27 12.04
C TRP A 631 -26.82 -13.33 12.00
N PRO A 632 -27.08 -14.07 13.10
CA PRO A 632 -28.10 -15.12 13.16
C PRO A 632 -29.52 -14.56 13.23
N SER A 633 -29.98 -13.96 12.13
CA SER A 633 -31.36 -13.49 11.96
C SER A 633 -32.31 -14.67 11.81
N ALA A 634 -33.33 -14.74 12.67
CA ALA A 634 -34.40 -15.74 12.56
C ALA A 634 -35.21 -15.59 11.26
N ASN A 635 -35.26 -14.38 10.69
CA ASN A 635 -35.97 -14.07 9.45
C ASN A 635 -35.10 -14.37 8.21
N SER A 636 -33.81 -14.70 8.38
CA SER A 636 -32.86 -15.13 7.34
C SER A 636 -32.41 -16.58 7.52
N PHE A 637 -33.26 -17.45 8.04
CA PHE A 637 -32.91 -18.86 8.26
C PHE A 637 -32.33 -19.51 6.99
N GLY A 638 -31.14 -20.12 7.12
CA GLY A 638 -30.43 -20.76 6.00
C GLY A 638 -29.75 -19.80 5.01
N TRP A 639 -29.81 -18.48 5.24
CA TRP A 639 -29.15 -17.45 4.44
C TRP A 639 -28.50 -16.36 5.31
N ASN A 640 -27.72 -16.81 6.29
CA ASN A 640 -26.97 -15.96 7.21
C ASN A 640 -25.63 -16.58 7.63
N ALA A 641 -24.73 -15.78 8.22
CA ALA A 641 -23.36 -16.17 8.58
C ALA A 641 -23.27 -17.24 9.70
N MET A 642 -24.30 -17.41 10.52
CA MET A 642 -24.33 -18.47 11.53
C MET A 642 -24.77 -19.81 10.91
N ASP A 643 -25.75 -19.77 9.99
CA ASP A 643 -26.29 -20.96 9.36
C ASP A 643 -25.44 -21.45 8.19
N VAL A 644 -24.71 -20.57 7.49
CA VAL A 644 -23.95 -20.88 6.28
C VAL A 644 -22.62 -20.12 6.27
N GLY A 645 -21.55 -20.78 5.78
CA GLY A 645 -20.22 -20.19 5.71
C GLY A 645 -19.54 -20.16 7.08
N PRO A 646 -19.33 -19.00 7.74
CA PRO A 646 -18.43 -18.87 8.88
C PRO A 646 -18.88 -19.55 10.18
N LYS A 647 -20.17 -19.88 10.30
CA LYS A 647 -20.80 -20.39 11.53
C LYS A 647 -20.57 -19.46 12.73
N ARG A 648 -20.69 -18.16 12.48
CA ARG A 648 -20.26 -17.11 13.41
C ARG A 648 -21.17 -15.88 13.34
N ASP A 649 -21.45 -15.26 14.48
CA ASP A 649 -22.10 -13.95 14.55
C ASP A 649 -21.05 -12.85 14.32
N LEU A 650 -20.84 -12.49 13.05
CA LEU A 650 -19.79 -11.56 12.66
C LEU A 650 -20.07 -10.13 13.15
N VAL A 651 -21.36 -9.75 13.17
CA VAL A 651 -21.82 -8.44 13.66
C VAL A 651 -21.58 -8.33 15.17
N GLY A 652 -22.01 -9.34 15.93
CA GLY A 652 -21.84 -9.39 17.38
C GLY A 652 -20.37 -9.31 17.78
N ASP A 653 -19.53 -10.06 17.10
CA ASP A 653 -18.09 -10.09 17.36
C ASP A 653 -17.42 -8.73 17.11
N LEU A 654 -17.75 -8.03 16.03
CA LEU A 654 -17.21 -6.69 15.78
C LEU A 654 -17.71 -5.69 16.82
N ALA A 655 -19.00 -5.74 17.16
CA ALA A 655 -19.60 -4.85 18.13
C ALA A 655 -18.94 -4.99 19.51
N VAL A 656 -18.67 -6.22 19.95
CA VAL A 656 -17.97 -6.53 21.19
C VAL A 656 -16.52 -6.04 21.14
N ALA A 657 -15.80 -6.32 20.05
CA ALA A 657 -14.41 -5.90 19.91
C ALA A 657 -14.27 -4.37 19.94
N ILE A 658 -15.12 -3.65 19.21
CA ILE A 658 -15.15 -2.17 19.21
C ILE A 658 -15.38 -1.63 20.61
N ARG A 659 -16.40 -2.11 21.31
CA ARG A 659 -16.75 -1.63 22.66
C ARG A 659 -15.68 -1.95 23.71
N ASN A 660 -15.01 -3.09 23.58
CA ASN A 660 -14.03 -3.54 24.58
C ASN A 660 -12.63 -2.94 24.37
N THR A 661 -12.29 -2.54 23.14
CA THR A 661 -10.90 -2.18 22.80
C THR A 661 -10.73 -0.74 22.31
N THR A 662 -11.83 -0.01 22.08
CA THR A 662 -11.80 1.32 21.48
C THR A 662 -12.87 2.24 22.07
N ASN A 663 -12.82 3.52 21.71
CA ASN A 663 -13.89 4.50 21.98
C ASN A 663 -14.77 4.75 20.74
N LEU A 664 -14.73 3.85 19.74
CA LEU A 664 -15.54 3.98 18.53
C LEU A 664 -17.01 3.70 18.83
N ARG A 665 -17.89 4.49 18.22
CA ARG A 665 -19.32 4.19 18.15
C ARG A 665 -19.57 3.10 17.10
N PHE A 666 -20.42 2.14 17.42
CA PHE A 666 -20.76 1.05 16.51
C PHE A 666 -22.08 1.32 15.79
N GLY A 667 -22.10 1.18 14.47
CA GLY A 667 -23.24 1.43 13.60
C GLY A 667 -23.47 0.26 12.64
N LEU A 668 -24.69 0.17 12.11
CA LEU A 668 -25.07 -0.86 11.16
C LEU A 668 -25.75 -0.25 9.95
N TYR A 669 -25.32 -0.72 8.78
CA TYR A 669 -26.04 -0.55 7.54
C TYR A 669 -27.04 -1.68 7.36
N HIS A 670 -28.21 -1.38 6.81
CA HIS A 670 -29.23 -2.38 6.48
C HIS A 670 -29.96 -2.04 5.18
N SER A 671 -29.87 -2.95 4.20
CA SER A 671 -30.68 -2.88 2.98
C SER A 671 -32.14 -3.21 3.26
N LEU A 672 -33.06 -2.28 2.93
CA LEU A 672 -34.49 -2.46 3.12
C LEU A 672 -35.08 -3.54 2.21
N PHE A 673 -34.54 -3.70 0.99
CA PHE A 673 -34.99 -4.69 0.01
C PHE A 673 -33.98 -5.81 -0.24
N GLU A 674 -34.42 -6.84 -0.99
CA GLU A 674 -33.61 -7.95 -1.46
C GLU A 674 -33.94 -8.27 -2.93
N TRP A 675 -32.94 -8.24 -3.83
CA TRP A 675 -33.15 -8.30 -5.29
C TRP A 675 -34.05 -9.45 -5.76
N PHE A 676 -33.84 -10.64 -5.18
CA PHE A 676 -34.44 -11.89 -5.66
C PHE A 676 -35.22 -12.63 -4.56
N ASN A 677 -35.56 -11.96 -3.46
CA ASN A 677 -36.39 -12.56 -2.41
C ASN A 677 -37.82 -12.75 -2.93
N PRO A 678 -38.40 -13.97 -2.88
CA PRO A 678 -39.74 -14.22 -3.39
C PRO A 678 -40.83 -13.33 -2.80
N LEU A 679 -40.77 -13.04 -1.49
CA LEU A 679 -41.75 -12.18 -0.81
C LEU A 679 -41.65 -10.73 -1.32
N TYR A 680 -40.43 -10.23 -1.51
CA TYR A 680 -40.22 -8.89 -2.08
C TYR A 680 -40.71 -8.82 -3.52
N LEU A 681 -40.42 -9.83 -4.33
CA LEU A 681 -40.88 -9.90 -5.72
C LEU A 681 -42.40 -9.99 -5.82
N GLU A 682 -43.06 -10.66 -4.87
CA GLU A 682 -44.53 -10.72 -4.78
C GLU A 682 -45.13 -9.35 -4.42
N ASP A 683 -44.58 -8.68 -3.41
CA ASP A 683 -44.99 -7.31 -3.07
C ASP A 683 -44.75 -6.34 -4.24
N LYS A 684 -43.59 -6.44 -4.91
CA LYS A 684 -43.29 -5.63 -6.10
C LYS A 684 -44.27 -5.89 -7.23
N LYS A 685 -44.67 -7.15 -7.46
CA LYS A 685 -45.68 -7.55 -8.45
C LYS A 685 -47.06 -7.00 -8.11
N SER A 686 -47.39 -6.84 -6.82
CA SER A 686 -48.63 -6.18 -6.38
C SER A 686 -48.58 -4.65 -6.49
N HIS A 687 -47.48 -4.08 -7.00
CA HIS A 687 -47.17 -2.65 -6.97
C HIS A 687 -47.11 -2.10 -5.54
N PHE A 688 -46.51 -2.88 -4.63
CA PHE A 688 -46.32 -2.55 -3.21
C PHE A 688 -47.65 -2.29 -2.47
N LYS A 689 -48.73 -2.94 -2.90
CA LYS A 689 -50.04 -2.90 -2.20
C LYS A 689 -50.14 -3.90 -1.05
N THR A 690 -49.30 -4.93 -1.08
CA THR A 690 -49.06 -5.87 0.02
C THR A 690 -47.74 -5.51 0.70
N GLN A 691 -47.58 -5.85 1.98
CA GLN A 691 -46.39 -5.57 2.79
C GLN A 691 -45.83 -6.85 3.43
N THR A 692 -46.06 -8.01 2.82
CA THR A 692 -45.71 -9.31 3.43
C THR A 692 -44.21 -9.43 3.64
N PHE A 693 -43.39 -8.96 2.70
CA PHE A 693 -41.94 -8.93 2.89
C PHE A 693 -41.56 -8.01 4.06
N VAL A 694 -42.12 -6.81 4.13
CA VAL A 694 -41.79 -5.87 5.21
C VAL A 694 -42.19 -6.42 6.58
N ASP A 695 -43.40 -6.99 6.70
CA ASP A 695 -43.94 -7.51 7.96
C ASP A 695 -43.21 -8.74 8.49
N THR A 696 -42.73 -9.60 7.59
CA THR A 696 -42.15 -10.90 7.96
C THR A 696 -40.63 -10.93 7.85
N LYS A 697 -40.01 -9.93 7.21
CA LYS A 697 -38.58 -9.90 6.92
C LYS A 697 -37.92 -8.62 7.39
N THR A 698 -38.12 -7.50 6.70
CA THR A 698 -37.35 -6.27 6.93
C THR A 698 -37.64 -5.63 8.28
N TYR A 699 -38.90 -5.47 8.65
CA TYR A 699 -39.27 -4.81 9.91
C TYR A 699 -38.79 -5.59 11.15
N PRO A 700 -39.01 -6.92 11.27
CA PRO A 700 -38.44 -7.71 12.37
C PRO A 700 -36.91 -7.68 12.42
N GLU A 701 -36.22 -7.69 11.28
CA GLU A 701 -34.75 -7.61 11.24
C GLU A 701 -34.22 -6.28 11.77
N LEU A 702 -34.86 -5.17 11.41
CA LEU A 702 -34.52 -3.84 11.93
C LEU A 702 -34.70 -3.77 13.45
N ILE A 703 -35.76 -4.36 13.99
CA ILE A 703 -35.97 -4.46 15.45
C ILE A 703 -34.87 -5.31 16.09
N ASP A 704 -34.56 -6.49 15.53
CA ASP A 704 -33.56 -7.42 16.07
C ASP A 704 -32.17 -6.78 16.14
N ILE A 705 -31.68 -6.16 15.06
CA ILE A 705 -30.33 -5.55 15.06
C ILE A 705 -30.22 -4.41 16.07
N VAL A 706 -31.29 -3.64 16.28
CA VAL A 706 -31.31 -2.56 17.27
C VAL A 706 -31.30 -3.12 18.69
N GLN A 707 -32.16 -4.10 18.99
CA GLN A 707 -32.25 -4.69 20.32
C GLN A 707 -30.98 -5.46 20.70
N ARG A 708 -30.47 -6.26 19.77
CA ARG A 708 -29.35 -7.17 19.98
C ARG A 708 -28.03 -6.43 20.04
N TYR A 709 -27.77 -5.55 19.06
CA TYR A 709 -26.46 -4.93 18.92
C TYR A 709 -26.39 -3.51 19.42
N LYS A 710 -27.51 -2.84 19.72
CA LYS A 710 -27.54 -1.46 20.25
C LYS A 710 -26.64 -0.50 19.44
N PRO A 711 -26.79 -0.41 18.12
CA PRO A 711 -25.94 0.45 17.31
C PRO A 711 -26.27 1.93 17.53
N SER A 712 -25.26 2.78 17.54
CA SER A 712 -25.39 4.23 17.58
C SER A 712 -25.75 4.82 16.21
N ILE A 713 -25.64 4.06 15.12
CA ILE A 713 -26.13 4.45 13.78
C ILE A 713 -26.94 3.31 13.18
N ILE A 714 -28.11 3.62 12.64
CA ILE A 714 -28.82 2.78 11.66
C ILE A 714 -28.78 3.50 10.32
N TRP A 715 -28.07 2.92 9.36
CA TRP A 715 -27.89 3.45 8.01
C TRP A 715 -28.71 2.60 7.03
N SER A 716 -29.86 3.08 6.57
CA SER A 716 -30.72 2.34 5.64
C SER A 716 -30.33 2.58 4.19
N ASP A 717 -30.64 1.64 3.29
CA ASP A 717 -30.49 1.80 1.84
C ASP A 717 -31.48 0.90 1.10
N GLY A 718 -31.54 1.00 -0.22
CA GLY A 718 -32.39 0.09 -0.99
C GLY A 718 -33.86 0.49 -1.02
N ASP A 719 -34.14 1.74 -0.72
CA ASP A 719 -35.46 2.29 -0.49
C ASP A 719 -36.14 2.79 -1.78
N TRP A 720 -35.38 2.98 -2.85
CA TRP A 720 -35.76 3.70 -4.07
C TRP A 720 -36.94 3.14 -4.87
N GLU A 721 -37.35 1.87 -4.66
CA GLU A 721 -38.46 1.27 -5.42
C GLU A 721 -39.85 1.51 -4.82
N ALA A 722 -39.94 1.83 -3.53
CA ALA A 722 -41.21 1.94 -2.82
C ALA A 722 -41.20 3.10 -1.82
N LYS A 723 -42.38 3.66 -1.53
CA LYS A 723 -42.52 4.77 -0.57
C LYS A 723 -42.29 4.33 0.87
N ASP A 724 -42.03 5.29 1.75
CA ASP A 724 -41.85 5.13 3.19
C ASP A 724 -43.00 4.39 3.89
N ASP A 725 -44.23 4.53 3.39
CA ASP A 725 -45.40 3.77 3.89
C ASP A 725 -45.25 2.26 3.68
N TYR A 726 -44.73 1.82 2.54
CA TYR A 726 -44.51 0.39 2.28
C TYR A 726 -43.45 -0.17 3.24
N TRP A 727 -42.38 0.58 3.47
CA TRP A 727 -41.26 0.18 4.33
C TRP A 727 -41.57 0.26 5.83
N LYS A 728 -42.73 0.81 6.23
CA LYS A 728 -43.07 1.12 7.63
C LYS A 728 -42.01 1.97 8.32
N SER A 729 -41.37 2.86 7.55
CA SER A 729 -40.19 3.57 8.04
C SER A 729 -40.54 4.59 9.12
N LYS A 730 -41.69 5.25 9.01
CA LYS A 730 -42.14 6.23 10.01
C LYS A 730 -42.46 5.54 11.35
N GLU A 731 -43.09 4.37 11.30
CA GLU A 731 -43.38 3.55 12.47
C GLU A 731 -42.10 3.04 13.13
N PHE A 732 -41.16 2.53 12.33
CA PHE A 732 -39.86 2.08 12.82
C PHE A 732 -39.08 3.23 13.48
N LEU A 733 -38.99 4.40 12.84
CA LEU A 733 -38.27 5.56 13.37
C LEU A 733 -38.93 6.10 14.64
N ALA A 734 -40.26 6.15 14.70
CA ALA A 734 -40.99 6.52 15.91
C ALA A 734 -40.68 5.56 17.07
N TRP A 735 -40.70 4.24 16.83
CA TRP A 735 -40.28 3.24 17.83
C TRP A 735 -38.80 3.42 18.22
N LEU A 736 -37.93 3.63 17.23
CA LEU A 736 -36.49 3.80 17.43
C LEU A 736 -36.20 4.99 18.36
N PHE A 737 -36.90 6.10 18.20
CA PHE A 737 -36.68 7.32 18.97
C PHE A 737 -37.44 7.37 20.30
N ASN A 738 -38.49 6.57 20.50
CA ASN A 738 -39.28 6.58 21.73
C ASN A 738 -38.91 5.43 22.70
N GLU A 739 -38.72 4.23 22.16
CA GLU A 739 -38.79 2.98 22.92
C GLU A 739 -37.52 2.13 22.85
N SER A 740 -36.71 2.29 21.80
CA SER A 740 -35.52 1.46 21.60
C SER A 740 -34.45 1.66 22.70
N PRO A 741 -33.53 0.70 22.89
CA PRO A 741 -32.42 0.82 23.84
C PRO A 741 -31.36 1.87 23.45
N VAL A 742 -31.47 2.47 22.27
CA VAL A 742 -30.51 3.44 21.72
C VAL A 742 -31.14 4.80 21.42
N LYS A 743 -32.40 5.01 21.83
CA LYS A 743 -33.20 6.21 21.54
C LYS A 743 -32.50 7.53 21.85
N ASP A 744 -31.68 7.55 22.90
CA ASP A 744 -30.98 8.74 23.37
C ASP A 744 -29.77 9.12 22.52
N GLU A 745 -29.25 8.22 21.67
CA GLU A 745 -27.99 8.44 20.96
C GLU A 745 -27.97 8.03 19.49
N VAL A 746 -28.98 7.31 19.01
CA VAL A 746 -28.99 6.77 17.64
C VAL A 746 -29.07 7.89 16.59
N ALA A 747 -28.30 7.77 15.51
CA ALA A 747 -28.41 8.60 14.32
C ALA A 747 -28.90 7.75 13.13
N THR A 748 -29.68 8.37 12.23
CA THR A 748 -30.25 7.72 11.04
C THR A 748 -30.05 8.60 9.83
N ASN A 749 -29.74 8.00 8.68
CA ASN A 749 -29.61 8.70 7.40
C ASN A 749 -30.98 9.03 6.79
N ASP A 750 -31.01 9.35 5.49
CA ASP A 750 -32.15 9.84 4.73
C ASP A 750 -32.69 8.89 3.65
N ARG A 751 -32.41 7.59 3.76
CA ARG A 751 -32.79 6.58 2.75
C ARG A 751 -33.88 5.64 3.26
N TRP A 752 -35.04 6.21 3.57
CA TRP A 752 -36.16 5.51 4.24
C TRP A 752 -37.38 5.33 3.33
N GLY A 753 -37.28 5.64 2.05
CA GLY A 753 -38.34 5.45 1.07
C GLY A 753 -38.13 6.32 -0.16
N ALA A 754 -38.69 5.88 -1.28
CA ALA A 754 -38.68 6.64 -2.52
C ALA A 754 -39.17 8.08 -2.31
N GLY A 755 -38.26 9.04 -2.51
CA GLY A 755 -38.53 10.47 -2.36
C GLY A 755 -38.19 11.07 -0.99
N THR A 756 -37.64 10.30 -0.05
CA THR A 756 -37.18 10.76 1.29
C THR A 756 -35.76 11.31 1.28
N THR A 757 -34.92 10.83 0.37
CA THR A 757 -33.52 11.24 0.21
C THR A 757 -33.37 12.74 0.04
N CYS A 758 -32.42 13.33 0.77
CA CYS A 758 -32.16 14.77 0.85
C CYS A 758 -33.34 15.60 1.39
N LYS A 759 -34.30 14.97 2.09
CA LYS A 759 -35.49 15.65 2.65
C LYS A 759 -35.82 15.26 4.10
N HIS A 760 -35.73 13.98 4.42
CA HIS A 760 -36.12 13.43 5.72
C HIS A 760 -34.99 12.60 6.31
N GLY A 761 -34.82 12.60 7.63
CA GLY A 761 -33.80 11.82 8.33
C GLY A 761 -32.89 12.65 9.23
N GLY A 762 -32.17 11.98 10.14
CA GLY A 762 -31.32 12.67 11.13
C GLY A 762 -30.06 13.32 10.54
N TYR A 763 -29.65 12.90 9.35
CA TYR A 763 -28.66 13.55 8.49
C TYR A 763 -28.88 13.11 7.02
N HIS A 764 -28.46 13.93 6.08
CA HIS A 764 -28.63 13.68 4.66
C HIS A 764 -27.42 13.00 4.02
N THR A 765 -27.64 12.06 3.13
CA THR A 765 -26.62 11.47 2.26
C THR A 765 -26.84 11.86 0.81
N CYS A 766 -28.08 12.20 0.40
CA CYS A 766 -28.49 12.70 -0.93
C CYS A 766 -28.13 11.81 -2.13
N SER A 767 -26.86 11.51 -2.39
CA SER A 767 -26.39 10.57 -3.40
C SER A 767 -25.09 9.89 -2.96
N ASP A 768 -24.66 8.85 -3.69
CA ASP A 768 -23.33 8.28 -3.46
C ASP A 768 -22.24 9.32 -3.69
N LYS A 769 -21.22 9.35 -2.82
CA LYS A 769 -20.12 10.33 -2.86
C LYS A 769 -20.60 11.78 -2.83
N TYR A 770 -21.71 12.06 -2.15
CA TYR A 770 -22.25 13.40 -2.01
C TYR A 770 -21.25 14.30 -1.29
N ASN A 771 -20.77 15.33 -1.98
CA ASN A 771 -19.92 16.39 -1.44
C ASN A 771 -20.30 17.68 -2.18
N PRO A 772 -21.22 18.49 -1.63
CA PRO A 772 -21.79 19.64 -2.33
C PRO A 772 -20.79 20.78 -2.54
N GLY A 773 -19.65 20.78 -1.85
CA GLY A 773 -18.63 21.83 -1.94
C GLY A 773 -19.06 23.19 -1.38
N VAL A 774 -20.28 23.28 -0.83
CA VAL A 774 -20.86 24.48 -0.21
C VAL A 774 -21.58 24.12 1.08
N LEU A 775 -21.67 25.08 2.01
CA LEU A 775 -22.36 24.89 3.28
C LEU A 775 -23.81 24.44 3.07
N GLN A 776 -24.22 23.44 3.84
CA GLN A 776 -25.59 22.93 3.85
C GLN A 776 -26.29 23.36 5.15
N SER A 777 -27.60 23.62 5.07
CA SER A 777 -28.43 23.99 6.23
C SER A 777 -28.81 22.80 7.11
N HIS A 778 -28.63 21.56 6.61
CA HIS A 778 -28.91 20.34 7.37
C HIS A 778 -27.64 19.50 7.47
N LYS A 779 -27.47 18.77 8.57
CA LYS A 779 -26.35 17.85 8.74
C LYS A 779 -26.36 16.82 7.61
N TRP A 780 -25.18 16.50 7.08
CA TRP A 780 -25.02 15.55 5.99
C TRP A 780 -23.76 14.70 6.14
N GLU A 781 -23.66 13.62 5.34
CA GLU A 781 -22.54 12.67 5.36
C GLU A 781 -22.05 12.36 3.92
N ASN A 782 -20.76 12.56 3.68
CA ASN A 782 -20.04 12.14 2.48
C ASN A 782 -19.67 10.67 2.59
N CYS A 783 -20.47 9.80 1.98
CA CYS A 783 -20.16 8.37 1.89
C CYS A 783 -19.34 8.08 0.62
N LEU A 784 -18.08 7.69 0.78
CA LEU A 784 -17.18 7.38 -0.34
C LEU A 784 -16.29 6.17 -0.05
N THR A 785 -15.53 5.73 -1.06
CA THR A 785 -14.78 4.48 -1.06
C THR A 785 -13.29 4.72 -1.30
N VAL A 786 -12.41 3.98 -0.60
CA VAL A 786 -10.96 4.01 -0.91
C VAL A 786 -10.68 3.46 -2.31
N ASP A 787 -11.38 2.40 -2.71
CA ASP A 787 -11.42 1.92 -4.09
C ASP A 787 -12.31 2.85 -4.92
N ARG A 788 -11.78 3.49 -5.97
CA ARG A 788 -12.54 4.44 -6.80
C ARG A 788 -13.78 3.83 -7.44
N ARG A 789 -13.78 2.51 -7.68
CA ARG A 789 -14.77 1.81 -8.51
C ARG A 789 -15.79 0.99 -7.75
N ALA A 790 -15.50 0.54 -6.52
CA ALA A 790 -16.35 -0.42 -5.83
C ALA A 790 -16.43 -0.18 -4.31
N TRP A 791 -17.61 -0.50 -3.76
CA TRP A 791 -17.83 -0.58 -2.31
C TRP A 791 -17.32 -1.91 -1.74
N GLY A 792 -17.70 -3.03 -2.37
CA GLY A 792 -17.25 -4.37 -2.00
C GLY A 792 -15.84 -4.70 -2.51
N PHE A 793 -15.27 -5.78 -2.00
CA PHE A 793 -13.92 -6.22 -2.35
C PHE A 793 -13.77 -6.60 -3.84
N ARG A 794 -12.74 -6.05 -4.48
CA ARG A 794 -12.28 -6.48 -5.82
C ARG A 794 -10.90 -7.12 -5.76
N ARG A 795 -10.81 -8.37 -6.22
CA ARG A 795 -9.51 -9.05 -6.32
C ARG A 795 -8.60 -8.39 -7.36
N THR A 796 -9.21 -7.86 -8.43
CA THR A 796 -8.61 -7.18 -9.58
C THR A 796 -8.22 -5.72 -9.35
N LEU A 797 -8.42 -5.18 -8.14
CA LEU A 797 -8.02 -3.81 -7.79
C LEU A 797 -6.56 -3.54 -8.16
N ARG A 798 -6.30 -2.41 -8.81
CA ARG A 798 -4.96 -1.90 -9.12
C ARG A 798 -4.65 -0.65 -8.31
N VAL A 799 -3.36 -0.33 -8.12
CA VAL A 799 -2.94 0.78 -7.25
C VAL A 799 -3.43 2.15 -7.76
N GLU A 800 -3.51 2.36 -9.07
CA GLU A 800 -4.04 3.58 -9.70
C GLU A 800 -5.55 3.80 -9.44
N GLU A 801 -6.27 2.74 -9.08
CA GLU A 801 -7.68 2.78 -8.73
C GLU A 801 -7.92 3.02 -7.23
N VAL A 802 -6.85 3.19 -6.44
CA VAL A 802 -6.90 3.51 -5.01
C VAL A 802 -6.79 5.01 -4.82
N LEU A 803 -7.66 5.62 -4.01
CA LEU A 803 -7.48 7.01 -3.59
C LEU A 803 -6.20 7.15 -2.77
N THR A 804 -5.42 8.18 -3.11
CA THR A 804 -4.24 8.57 -2.32
C THR A 804 -4.66 9.18 -1.00
N ILE A 805 -3.76 9.22 -0.02
CA ILE A 805 -4.04 9.88 1.26
C ILE A 805 -4.31 11.39 1.08
N GLN A 806 -3.64 12.05 0.13
CA GLN A 806 -3.88 13.45 -0.18
C GLN A 806 -5.31 13.70 -0.64
N GLU A 807 -5.83 12.87 -1.56
CA GLU A 807 -7.22 12.96 -2.01
C GLU A 807 -8.20 12.66 -0.87
N LEU A 808 -7.89 11.70 0.01
CA LEU A 808 -8.75 11.37 1.16
C LEU A 808 -8.79 12.51 2.19
N ILE A 809 -7.65 13.17 2.47
CA ILE A 809 -7.60 14.34 3.35
C ILE A 809 -8.35 15.50 2.72
N GLU A 810 -8.20 15.74 1.41
CA GLU A 810 -8.96 16.75 0.68
C GLU A 810 -10.47 16.53 0.82
N GLN A 811 -10.94 15.29 0.63
CA GLN A 811 -12.35 14.95 0.83
C GLN A 811 -12.81 15.19 2.26
N LEU A 812 -11.99 14.84 3.27
CA LEU A 812 -12.35 15.05 4.66
C LEU A 812 -12.46 16.55 4.99
N VAL A 813 -11.47 17.36 4.64
CA VAL A 813 -11.45 18.78 5.00
C VAL A 813 -12.56 19.54 4.31
N SER A 814 -12.82 19.27 3.02
CA SER A 814 -13.89 19.94 2.29
C SER A 814 -15.26 19.58 2.88
N THR A 815 -15.43 18.30 3.25
CA THR A 815 -16.67 17.80 3.85
C THR A 815 -16.93 18.48 5.19
N VAL A 816 -15.94 18.53 6.09
CA VAL A 816 -16.09 19.11 7.43
C VAL A 816 -16.28 20.62 7.37
N SER A 817 -15.54 21.31 6.50
CA SER A 817 -15.72 22.74 6.27
C SER A 817 -17.14 23.07 5.79
N CYS A 818 -17.75 22.22 4.98
CA CYS A 818 -19.14 22.39 4.51
C CYS A 818 -20.20 21.77 5.45
N GLY A 819 -19.83 21.39 6.68
CA GLY A 819 -20.75 20.95 7.73
C GLY A 819 -21.01 19.44 7.78
N GLY A 820 -20.42 18.66 6.88
CA GLY A 820 -20.65 17.23 6.78
C GLY A 820 -19.78 16.39 7.72
N ASN A 821 -20.10 15.09 7.77
CA ASN A 821 -19.18 14.04 8.20
C ASN A 821 -18.70 13.25 6.99
N MET A 822 -17.53 12.62 7.06
CA MET A 822 -17.05 11.68 6.05
C MET A 822 -17.16 10.25 6.55
N LEU A 823 -17.80 9.39 5.77
CA LEU A 823 -17.89 7.95 6.03
C LEU A 823 -17.12 7.19 4.94
N LEU A 824 -15.91 6.74 5.28
CA LEU A 824 -14.96 6.14 4.34
C LEU A 824 -15.06 4.62 4.31
N ASN A 825 -15.43 4.09 3.17
CA ASN A 825 -15.59 2.66 2.95
C ASN A 825 -14.28 1.94 2.57
N VAL A 826 -14.09 0.77 3.19
CA VAL A 826 -13.20 -0.29 2.71
C VAL A 826 -14.00 -1.58 2.51
N GLY A 827 -13.64 -2.37 1.49
CA GLY A 827 -14.27 -3.67 1.21
C GLY A 827 -13.39 -4.83 1.66
N PRO A 828 -13.72 -5.55 2.76
CA PRO A 828 -12.99 -6.73 3.20
C PRO A 828 -13.21 -7.94 2.27
N ALA A 829 -12.22 -8.82 2.17
CA ALA A 829 -12.32 -10.06 1.39
C ALA A 829 -13.22 -11.09 2.07
N HIS A 830 -13.70 -12.11 1.34
CA HIS A 830 -14.55 -13.18 1.90
C HIS A 830 -13.95 -13.93 3.09
N ASP A 831 -12.62 -13.95 3.19
CA ASP A 831 -11.88 -14.57 4.28
C ASP A 831 -11.72 -13.68 5.52
N GLY A 832 -12.25 -12.45 5.51
CA GLY A 832 -12.19 -11.52 6.63
C GLY A 832 -10.94 -10.62 6.66
N THR A 833 -10.08 -10.69 5.64
CA THR A 833 -8.91 -9.80 5.55
C THR A 833 -9.28 -8.43 4.98
N ILE A 834 -8.70 -7.37 5.56
CA ILE A 834 -8.65 -6.02 4.96
C ILE A 834 -7.30 -5.89 4.26
N ARG A 835 -7.28 -5.58 2.95
CA ARG A 835 -6.02 -5.50 2.20
C ARG A 835 -5.06 -4.46 2.80
N PRO A 836 -3.75 -4.73 2.88
CA PRO A 836 -2.78 -3.77 3.44
C PRO A 836 -2.79 -2.39 2.80
N ILE A 837 -3.10 -2.28 1.50
CA ILE A 837 -3.26 -0.97 0.84
C ILE A 837 -4.37 -0.12 1.48
N PHE A 838 -5.47 -0.73 1.90
CA PHE A 838 -6.54 -0.03 2.62
C PHE A 838 -6.12 0.27 4.06
N GLN A 839 -5.43 -0.68 4.72
CA GLN A 839 -4.88 -0.44 6.06
C GLN A 839 -3.91 0.75 6.06
N GLU A 840 -3.06 0.88 5.05
CA GLU A 840 -2.12 2.00 4.89
C GLU A 840 -2.86 3.34 4.79
N ARG A 841 -3.88 3.46 3.94
CA ARG A 841 -4.68 4.70 3.84
C ARG A 841 -5.35 5.07 5.16
N LEU A 842 -5.88 4.08 5.88
CA LEU A 842 -6.49 4.29 7.19
C LEU A 842 -5.45 4.76 8.22
N LEU A 843 -4.29 4.10 8.30
CA LEU A 843 -3.22 4.47 9.24
C LEU A 843 -2.64 5.86 8.93
N GLN A 844 -2.43 6.19 7.65
CA GLN A 844 -1.98 7.51 7.21
C GLN A 844 -2.99 8.61 7.58
N MET A 845 -4.29 8.34 7.43
CA MET A 845 -5.35 9.27 7.89
C MET A 845 -5.26 9.50 9.41
N GLY A 846 -5.03 8.43 10.17
CA GLY A 846 -4.82 8.51 11.62
C GLY A 846 -3.58 9.30 12.04
N GLU A 847 -2.46 9.11 11.35
CA GLU A 847 -1.24 9.89 11.55
C GLU A 847 -1.47 11.39 11.32
N TRP A 848 -2.22 11.74 10.28
CA TRP A 848 -2.59 13.12 9.99
C TRP A 848 -3.51 13.71 11.06
N LEU A 849 -4.57 12.97 11.43
CA LEU A 849 -5.58 13.38 12.42
C LEU A 849 -5.01 13.48 13.84
N LYS A 850 -3.91 12.77 14.15
CA LYS A 850 -3.22 12.90 15.42
C LYS A 850 -2.62 14.30 15.62
N ILE A 851 -2.20 14.96 14.54
CA ILE A 851 -1.63 16.32 14.57
C ILE A 851 -2.73 17.36 14.35
N ASN A 852 -3.56 17.16 13.32
CA ASN A 852 -4.48 18.18 12.82
C ASN A 852 -5.94 17.98 13.29
N GLY A 853 -6.22 16.95 14.09
CA GLY A 853 -7.57 16.57 14.50
C GLY A 853 -8.31 17.63 15.32
N GLU A 854 -7.60 18.56 15.96
CA GLU A 854 -8.20 19.72 16.65
C GLU A 854 -9.03 20.59 15.69
N ALA A 855 -8.59 20.73 14.45
CA ALA A 855 -9.29 21.47 13.40
C ALA A 855 -10.38 20.67 12.68
N ILE A 856 -10.62 19.44 13.13
CA ILE A 856 -11.64 18.54 12.58
C ILE A 856 -12.68 18.25 13.65
N TYR A 857 -12.32 17.57 14.73
CA TYR A 857 -13.25 17.05 15.72
C TYR A 857 -13.93 18.15 16.55
N GLY A 858 -15.26 18.11 16.57
CA GLY A 858 -16.08 19.10 17.27
C GLY A 858 -16.02 20.51 16.68
N THR A 859 -15.46 20.69 15.49
CA THR A 859 -15.48 21.98 14.80
C THR A 859 -16.83 22.23 14.11
N LYS A 860 -17.09 23.50 13.78
CA LYS A 860 -18.20 23.95 12.94
C LYS A 860 -17.65 24.57 11.65
N PRO A 861 -18.45 24.66 10.58
CA PRO A 861 -18.15 25.53 9.45
C PRO A 861 -17.85 26.95 9.92
N TRP A 862 -16.81 27.56 9.34
CA TRP A 862 -16.59 28.99 9.48
C TRP A 862 -17.44 29.75 8.45
N ILE A 863 -17.51 31.08 8.57
CA ILE A 863 -18.32 31.93 7.68
C ILE A 863 -17.91 31.80 6.19
N TYR A 864 -16.64 31.48 5.94
CA TYR A 864 -16.14 31.04 4.65
C TYR A 864 -15.76 29.56 4.74
N GLN A 865 -16.15 28.73 3.77
CA GLN A 865 -15.78 27.30 3.76
C GLN A 865 -14.37 27.09 3.20
N ASN A 866 -13.99 27.85 2.18
CA ASN A 866 -12.67 27.83 1.57
C ASN A 866 -12.12 29.25 1.34
N ASP A 867 -10.84 29.34 1.02
CA ASP A 867 -10.21 30.64 0.78
C ASP A 867 -10.53 31.21 -0.60
N THR A 868 -10.81 32.50 -0.63
CA THR A 868 -11.16 33.23 -1.86
C THR A 868 -9.98 33.52 -2.76
N LEU A 869 -8.74 33.40 -2.27
CA LEU A 869 -7.53 33.74 -3.01
C LEU A 869 -6.61 32.54 -3.22
N THR A 870 -6.29 31.79 -2.16
CA THR A 870 -5.33 30.69 -2.21
C THR A 870 -6.04 29.35 -2.32
N PRO A 871 -5.98 28.67 -3.48
CA PRO A 871 -6.66 27.39 -3.68
C PRO A 871 -6.18 26.32 -2.71
N GLY A 872 -7.09 25.45 -2.27
CA GLY A 872 -6.75 24.33 -1.39
C GLY A 872 -6.59 24.73 0.08
N ILE A 873 -7.13 25.87 0.50
CA ILE A 873 -7.32 26.23 1.91
C ILE A 873 -8.80 26.09 2.27
N TRP A 874 -9.08 25.31 3.30
CA TRP A 874 -10.42 25.07 3.84
C TRP A 874 -10.50 25.51 5.29
N TYR A 875 -11.66 26.01 5.73
CA TYR A 875 -11.81 26.59 7.06
C TYR A 875 -12.81 25.85 7.94
N THR A 876 -12.46 25.76 9.22
CA THR A 876 -13.34 25.32 10.30
C THR A 876 -13.16 26.26 11.49
N GLN A 877 -14.04 26.19 12.48
CA GLN A 877 -13.92 26.98 13.70
C GLN A 877 -14.33 26.19 14.95
N LYS A 878 -13.72 26.54 16.09
CA LYS A 878 -14.05 25.99 17.41
C LYS A 878 -13.52 26.92 18.51
N ASP A 879 -14.33 27.15 19.55
CA ASP A 879 -13.92 27.90 20.76
C ASP A 879 -13.30 29.29 20.49
N GLY A 880 -13.82 30.00 19.48
CA GLY A 880 -13.31 31.31 19.05
C GLY A 880 -12.01 31.28 18.26
N MET A 881 -11.53 30.08 17.90
CA MET A 881 -10.41 29.86 16.98
C MET A 881 -10.94 29.52 15.59
N VAL A 882 -10.28 30.06 14.56
CA VAL A 882 -10.49 29.67 13.16
C VAL A 882 -9.29 28.84 12.73
N TYR A 883 -9.55 27.76 12.00
CA TYR A 883 -8.52 26.89 11.48
C TYR A 883 -8.50 27.01 9.96
N GLY A 884 -7.32 27.28 9.38
CA GLY A 884 -7.10 27.26 7.93
C GLY A 884 -6.28 26.04 7.55
N ILE A 885 -6.90 25.07 6.87
CA ILE A 885 -6.30 23.79 6.51
C ILE A 885 -5.78 23.87 5.07
N LEU A 886 -4.45 23.90 4.93
CA LEU A 886 -3.72 24.01 3.69
C LEU A 886 -3.38 22.62 3.13
N LEU A 887 -3.89 22.30 1.94
CA LEU A 887 -3.71 21.01 1.27
C LEU A 887 -2.40 20.87 0.49
N LYS A 888 -1.72 21.99 0.20
CA LYS A 888 -0.47 22.00 -0.55
C LYS A 888 0.51 22.97 0.08
N TRP A 889 1.70 22.48 0.43
CA TRP A 889 2.75 23.33 0.96
C TRP A 889 3.12 24.43 -0.05
N PRO A 890 3.29 25.70 0.37
CA PRO A 890 3.60 26.78 -0.53
C PRO A 890 4.97 26.56 -1.19
N ALA A 891 5.15 27.17 -2.37
CA ALA A 891 6.46 27.22 -3.01
C ALA A 891 7.48 27.96 -2.13
N LYS A 892 8.77 27.74 -2.40
CA LYS A 892 9.88 28.30 -1.63
C LYS A 892 9.74 29.81 -1.44
N ASP A 893 9.99 30.28 -0.21
CA ASP A 893 9.99 31.69 0.18
C ASP A 893 8.69 32.44 -0.17
N SER A 894 7.63 31.69 -0.47
CA SER A 894 6.34 32.24 -0.84
C SER A 894 5.49 32.36 0.43
N PRO A 895 5.01 33.58 0.75
CA PRO A 895 4.08 33.77 1.85
C PRO A 895 2.75 33.09 1.52
N VAL A 896 1.99 32.74 2.57
CA VAL A 896 0.61 32.25 2.41
C VAL A 896 -0.33 33.42 2.64
N THR A 897 -1.11 33.77 1.63
CA THR A 897 -2.08 34.87 1.71
C THR A 897 -3.48 34.29 1.87
N PHE A 898 -4.18 34.72 2.91
CA PHE A 898 -5.55 34.29 3.20
C PHE A 898 -6.52 35.38 2.72
N GLY A 899 -7.22 35.10 1.62
CA GLY A 899 -8.19 36.02 1.02
C GLY A 899 -9.43 36.22 1.88
N SER A 900 -9.84 35.19 2.64
CA SER A 900 -11.04 35.22 3.48
C SER A 900 -10.80 35.83 4.87
N ILE A 901 -9.55 36.09 5.25
CA ILE A 901 -9.18 36.70 6.54
C ILE A 901 -8.91 38.20 6.32
N LEU A 902 -9.94 39.03 6.40
CA LEU A 902 -9.90 40.47 6.10
C LEU A 902 -9.91 41.36 7.37
N GLY A 903 -9.45 42.61 7.23
CA GLY A 903 -9.78 43.71 8.17
C GLY A 903 -8.91 43.82 9.43
N GLN A 904 -7.79 43.11 9.52
CA GLN A 904 -6.96 43.02 10.73
C GLN A 904 -6.15 44.28 11.08
N ARG A 905 -6.16 45.35 10.26
CA ARG A 905 -5.41 46.61 10.55
C ARG A 905 -5.73 47.25 11.91
N LYS A 906 -6.80 46.83 12.59
CA LYS A 906 -7.25 47.36 13.89
C LYS A 906 -7.06 46.44 15.09
N ASN A 907 -6.54 45.21 14.94
CA ASN A 907 -6.61 44.19 15.99
C ASN A 907 -5.21 43.78 16.51
N MET A 908 -4.76 44.41 17.61
CA MET A 908 -3.42 44.17 18.22
C MET A 908 -3.28 42.83 18.97
N GLY A 909 -4.15 41.85 18.74
CA GLY A 909 -4.20 40.59 19.51
C GLY A 909 -4.35 39.31 18.69
N LEU A 910 -4.24 39.38 17.35
CA LEU A 910 -4.28 38.19 16.50
C LEU A 910 -2.99 37.38 16.68
N ILE A 911 -3.15 36.12 17.05
CA ILE A 911 -2.07 35.14 17.12
C ILE A 911 -2.30 34.10 16.02
N VAL A 912 -1.24 33.82 15.24
CA VAL A 912 -1.25 32.82 14.18
C VAL A 912 -0.27 31.72 14.54
N ARG A 913 -0.72 30.47 14.54
CA ARG A 913 0.10 29.28 14.81
C ARG A 913 -0.12 28.22 13.74
N MET A 914 0.68 27.17 13.75
CA MET A 914 0.41 25.96 12.99
C MET A 914 0.40 24.76 13.93
N LEU A 915 -0.58 23.86 13.76
CA LEU A 915 -0.68 22.66 14.59
C LEU A 915 0.56 21.77 14.43
N GLY A 916 0.97 21.16 15.56
CA GLY A 916 2.18 20.34 15.64
C GLY A 916 3.50 21.12 15.72
N SER A 917 3.48 22.45 15.62
CA SER A 917 4.67 23.30 15.62
C SER A 917 4.72 24.22 16.84
N ASP A 918 5.94 24.57 17.27
CA ASP A 918 6.16 25.48 18.40
C ASP A 918 6.25 26.94 17.92
N GLY A 919 5.64 27.86 18.67
CA GLY A 919 5.77 29.30 18.47
C GLY A 919 4.78 29.94 17.49
N ASP A 920 4.69 31.27 17.57
CA ASP A 920 3.78 32.08 16.77
C ASP A 920 4.41 32.41 15.40
N LEU A 921 3.61 32.39 14.34
CA LEU A 921 4.00 32.74 12.99
C LEU A 921 3.93 34.26 12.78
N SER A 922 4.94 34.82 12.13
CA SER A 922 4.93 36.23 11.70
C SER A 922 3.98 36.43 10.53
N TRP A 923 3.20 37.50 10.57
CA TRP A 923 2.25 37.85 9.53
C TRP A 923 2.20 39.36 9.35
N GLU A 924 1.79 39.78 8.16
CA GLU A 924 1.51 41.16 7.82
C GLU A 924 0.12 41.26 7.17
N VAL A 925 -0.35 42.48 6.97
CA VAL A 925 -1.59 42.76 6.24
C VAL A 925 -1.22 43.51 4.97
N ASP A 926 -1.71 43.05 3.83
CA ASP A 926 -1.40 43.70 2.56
C ASP A 926 -2.18 45.02 2.35
N GLU A 927 -1.96 45.65 1.18
CA GLU A 927 -2.54 46.95 0.84
C GLU A 927 -4.07 46.96 0.85
N VAL A 928 -4.70 45.81 0.58
CA VAL A 928 -6.16 45.63 0.52
C VAL A 928 -6.73 44.98 1.79
N GLY A 929 -5.92 44.73 2.81
CA GLY A 929 -6.39 44.29 4.12
C GLY A 929 -6.38 42.77 4.36
N ARG A 930 -5.74 41.98 3.48
CA ARG A 930 -5.66 40.51 3.58
C ARG A 930 -4.50 40.08 4.46
N LEU A 931 -4.71 39.01 5.24
CA LEU A 931 -3.66 38.42 6.07
C LEU A 931 -2.64 37.68 5.20
N LYS A 932 -1.37 38.01 5.38
CA LYS A 932 -0.24 37.39 4.68
C LYS A 932 0.73 36.84 5.71
N VAL A 933 0.74 35.53 5.87
CA VAL A 933 1.68 34.84 6.74
C VAL A 933 3.02 34.78 6.03
N SER A 934 4.08 35.16 6.74
CA SER A 934 5.45 35.13 6.24
C SER A 934 5.81 33.72 5.75
N PRO A 935 6.78 33.58 4.83
CA PRO A 935 7.18 32.27 4.34
C PRO A 935 7.42 31.28 5.47
N LEU A 936 6.77 30.12 5.36
CA LEU A 936 6.75 29.15 6.44
C LEU A 936 8.13 28.52 6.63
N PRO A 937 8.70 28.58 7.84
CA PRO A 937 9.90 27.82 8.11
C PRO A 937 9.60 26.33 7.95
N LEU A 938 10.55 25.60 7.38
CA LEU A 938 10.40 24.19 7.02
C LEU A 938 10.16 23.28 8.22
N SER A 939 10.59 23.74 9.39
CA SER A 939 10.32 23.12 10.68
C SER A 939 8.84 22.95 11.03
N TYR A 940 7.97 23.73 10.39
CA TYR A 940 6.54 23.68 10.63
C TYR A 940 5.86 22.56 9.82
N GLN A 941 6.59 21.90 8.90
CA GLN A 941 6.12 20.74 8.14
C GLN A 941 6.18 19.45 8.97
N ARG A 942 5.44 19.42 10.09
CA ARG A 942 5.34 18.25 10.98
C ARG A 942 4.37 17.17 10.47
N SER A 943 3.57 17.53 9.47
CA SER A 943 2.70 16.63 8.72
C SER A 943 3.23 16.42 7.31
N ASN A 944 2.93 15.26 6.71
CA ASN A 944 3.41 14.86 5.39
C ASN A 944 2.50 15.27 4.23
N TRP A 945 1.23 15.60 4.50
CA TRP A 945 0.20 15.70 3.44
C TRP A 945 -0.61 17.00 3.44
N ALA A 946 -0.96 17.53 4.62
CA ALA A 946 -1.69 18.80 4.75
C ALA A 946 -1.41 19.43 6.12
N TRP A 947 -1.58 20.75 6.24
CA TRP A 947 -1.13 21.53 7.41
C TRP A 947 -2.20 22.51 7.86
N THR A 948 -2.31 22.72 9.17
CA THR A 948 -3.38 23.54 9.74
C THR A 948 -2.83 24.77 10.43
N PHE A 949 -3.23 25.93 9.97
CA PHE A 949 -3.08 27.20 10.67
C PHE A 949 -4.17 27.35 11.74
N VAL A 950 -3.81 27.93 12.88
CA VAL A 950 -4.73 28.31 13.95
C VAL A 950 -4.67 29.82 14.11
N PHE A 951 -5.83 30.45 14.02
CA PHE A 951 -5.99 31.89 14.20
C PHE A 951 -6.78 32.15 15.49
N THR A 952 -6.16 32.81 16.45
CA THR A 952 -6.78 33.18 17.73
C THR A 952 -6.94 34.69 17.84
N GLY A 953 -8.09 35.15 18.30
CA GLY A 953 -8.38 36.59 18.45
C GLY A 953 -8.92 37.26 17.18
N LEU A 954 -9.33 36.48 16.17
CA LEU A 954 -10.14 36.95 15.05
C LEU A 954 -11.46 37.55 15.56
N ARG A 955 -11.78 38.76 15.14
CA ARG A 955 -13.10 39.37 15.33
C ARG A 955 -13.77 39.43 13.97
N VAL A 956 -14.83 38.65 13.80
CA VAL A 956 -15.68 38.71 12.60
C VAL A 956 -16.62 39.91 12.75
N PRO A 957 -16.88 40.71 11.70
CA PRO A 957 -17.89 41.77 11.76
C PRO A 957 -19.27 41.19 12.10
N ALA A 958 -19.99 41.79 13.04
CA ALA A 958 -21.29 41.29 13.54
C ALA A 958 -22.38 41.13 12.47
N GLU A 959 -22.25 41.82 11.33
CA GLU A 959 -23.17 41.69 10.18
C GLU A 959 -22.99 40.34 9.45
N GLU A 960 -21.76 39.82 9.33
CA GLU A 960 -21.46 38.54 8.69
C GLU A 960 -21.76 37.34 9.62
N GLU A 961 -21.62 37.51 10.94
CA GLU A 961 -22.00 36.48 11.92
C GLU A 961 -23.52 36.20 11.91
N ASN A 962 -24.35 37.22 11.69
CA ASN A 962 -25.80 37.09 11.67
C ASN A 962 -26.33 36.34 10.44
N GLU A 963 -25.70 36.49 9.25
CA GLU A 963 -26.11 35.75 8.05
C GLU A 963 -25.80 34.26 8.17
N VAL A 964 -24.66 33.90 8.76
CA VAL A 964 -24.28 32.50 8.96
C VAL A 964 -25.05 31.84 10.10
N ALA A 965 -25.35 32.57 11.17
CA ALA A 965 -26.25 32.11 12.23
C ALA A 965 -27.71 31.96 11.78
N GLN A 966 -28.10 32.54 10.63
CA GLN A 966 -29.42 32.30 10.02
C GLN A 966 -29.41 31.08 9.08
N LEU A 967 -28.25 30.65 8.60
CA LEU A 967 -28.06 29.48 7.72
C LEU A 967 -27.82 28.18 8.50
N LEU A 968 -27.16 28.27 9.67
CA LEU A 968 -26.91 27.19 10.63
C LEU A 968 -28.04 27.06 11.64
#